data_AF-A0A2T0R6C6-F1
#
_entry.id   AF-A0A2T0R6C6-F1
#
_cell.length_a   1.000
_cell.length_b   1.000
_cell.length_c   1.000
_cell.angle_alpha   90.00
_cell.angle_beta   90.00
_cell.angle_gamma   90.00
#
_symmetry.space_group_name_H-M   'P 1'
#
loop_
_entity.id
_entity.type
_entity.pdbx_description
1 polymer ?
#
loop_
_entity_poly.entity_id
_entity_poly.type
_entity_poly.pdbx_seq_one_letter_code
_entity_poly.pdbx_strand_id
1 'polypeptide(L)'
;MATLLYRLGRFSARRHWQVLAVWAVLLAVLASLAFGLKQTAAQDTSFSIPGTQASDGLDLLEQKFSSGANDATATIVFQAPAGQTLTAANATAVEDLLGRVRGLDGIASVSDPLSQQTPMVSRDQRIAAATVTFDGTVGDVTTEQVDALTAATDHDAGDVRVEVTSQVQRTEAGHTSEAIGVAVAFLVLVLTYGALAAAGANLLTAGLGVGAGFLGIMALGKVVSLSTTTPALAGMLGLAVGIDYALFVFARTRTELRRGEELDQAIAKATGTAGTAVVFAGTTVIIALAGLSVVNIPFLTQMGLAAAATVAIAVVVALTAVPAFLKVLGLKVLPKKERRRDPAGLRAVADSDDSLVDGATADLAGRGFLGRWARAVTRHPVVALLIAVVAVGVIAVPVASMRTALPSAENADPATSQRQAYDLLVEGFGPGSQSTLVVLVDGPEAASVAAEVGPRIQALPDVVAVTPAIPSRDGSAQLITVVPGSGPTDERTSTLVRAIRSATDGTRGAEVLVTGQTALDIDVTDALNGALPIYIALIVVLALLLLIMLFRSLAVPLLATVGFLLSLGAALGSVVAIYQWGWLSDVFQIAQPGPLLSFMPVLVVGILFGLAMDYQMFLVSAIHEQHAHGRRPVDAVLAGFRRSAPVVVAAALIMSGVFVGFATSGDQIIGSIGMALTVGVLADALVVRMVIMPAALTLLGDAAWWMPRWMSRLVPNVDAEGQKLTELLAQEATGSADLPGGRAERRRPEEAAPEEAAPAEAAPAGAPHGVPAGQRVERLLQDLDLGIVGIVTDGVGGALPDAVLTVTDPTGRQVARTHADDVGFYALPLSAGGTYVLIVAATDARPVAHLVAVSDRAVRHDVRLVGSCALHGLLRNGSEPVPGAVLTLLDVQGQVVASTRAGDDGRYRFGDLVAGSYVLSVLSEDHRPVAQNVEVGHGQETELDLELSHGGRLVGTVNAASDGRGVQEASVTLVDGGGAVVDATTTDLDGSFSFDDLSGGRYTLTAAGFPPVATGVEVPEGGHRDVEVALGDGARRDADEEPSRS
;
A
#
# COMPACT_ATOMS: atom_id res chain seq x y z
N MET A 1 -8.87 28.99 -13.34
CA MET A 1 -9.31 27.62 -13.01
C MET A 1 -10.78 27.39 -13.35
N ALA A 2 -11.72 28.11 -12.74
CA ALA A 2 -13.16 27.97 -13.02
C ALA A 2 -13.54 28.03 -14.52
N THR A 3 -12.90 28.89 -15.31
CA THR A 3 -13.09 28.96 -16.78
C THR A 3 -12.63 27.71 -17.54
N LEU A 4 -11.55 27.05 -17.10
CA LEU A 4 -11.09 25.79 -17.67
C LEU A 4 -12.06 24.65 -17.33
N LEU A 5 -12.49 24.59 -16.06
CA LEU A 5 -13.47 23.60 -15.60
C LEU A 5 -14.84 23.78 -16.27
N TYR A 6 -15.26 25.02 -16.54
CA TYR A 6 -16.45 25.32 -17.35
C TYR A 6 -16.34 24.74 -18.77
N ARG A 7 -15.19 24.95 -19.43
CA ARG A 7 -14.94 24.39 -20.77
C ARG A 7 -14.88 22.87 -20.75
N LEU A 8 -14.26 22.28 -19.72
CA LEU A 8 -14.19 20.84 -19.53
C LEU A 8 -15.58 20.23 -19.31
N GLY A 9 -16.40 20.81 -18.43
CA GLY A 9 -17.78 20.37 -18.20
C GLY A 9 -18.64 20.47 -19.46
N ARG A 10 -18.48 21.55 -20.24
CA ARG A 10 -19.16 21.72 -21.54
C ARG A 10 -18.71 20.68 -22.57
N PHE A 11 -17.41 20.38 -22.62
CA PHE A 11 -16.85 19.35 -23.49
C PHE A 11 -17.40 17.96 -23.11
N SER A 12 -17.34 17.61 -21.83
CA SER A 12 -17.83 16.34 -21.30
C SER A 12 -19.33 16.14 -21.52
N ALA A 13 -20.14 17.20 -21.38
CA ALA A 13 -21.57 17.15 -21.70
C ALA A 13 -21.80 16.95 -23.21
N ARG A 14 -21.10 17.71 -24.07
CA ARG A 14 -21.29 17.63 -25.53
C ARG A 14 -20.85 16.29 -26.11
N ARG A 15 -19.73 15.74 -25.63
CA ARG A 15 -19.15 14.47 -26.10
C ARG A 15 -19.33 13.34 -25.10
N HIS A 16 -20.46 13.32 -24.38
CA HIS A 16 -20.74 12.40 -23.28
C HIS A 16 -20.48 10.93 -23.63
N TRP A 17 -20.89 10.43 -24.81
CA TRP A 17 -20.61 9.05 -25.21
C TRP A 17 -19.12 8.74 -25.37
N GLN A 18 -18.32 9.68 -25.86
CA GLN A 18 -16.87 9.49 -25.99
C GLN A 18 -16.20 9.47 -24.63
N VAL A 19 -16.61 10.37 -23.71
CA VAL A 19 -16.09 10.38 -22.34
C VAL A 19 -16.42 9.09 -21.61
N LEU A 20 -17.65 8.60 -21.72
CA LEU A 20 -18.06 7.33 -21.11
C LEU A 20 -17.33 6.14 -21.73
N ALA A 21 -17.11 6.15 -23.06
CA ALA A 21 -16.33 5.11 -23.73
C ALA A 21 -14.86 5.09 -23.27
N VAL A 22 -14.24 6.26 -23.10
CA VAL A 22 -12.86 6.36 -22.56
C VAL A 22 -12.77 5.77 -21.16
N TRP A 23 -13.73 6.08 -20.27
CA TRP A 23 -13.78 5.48 -18.93
C TRP A 23 -14.00 3.97 -18.97
N ALA A 24 -14.88 3.48 -19.86
CA ALA A 24 -15.10 2.04 -20.03
C ALA A 24 -13.84 1.31 -20.54
N VAL A 25 -13.13 1.91 -21.51
CA VAL A 25 -11.85 1.39 -22.01
C VAL A 25 -10.79 1.41 -20.92
N LEU A 26 -10.69 2.51 -20.16
CA LEU A 26 -9.75 2.60 -19.04
C LEU A 26 -10.00 1.49 -18.01
N LEU A 27 -11.26 1.26 -17.63
CA LEU A 27 -11.62 0.16 -16.72
C LEU A 27 -11.27 -1.20 -17.31
N ALA A 28 -11.52 -1.43 -18.60
CA ALA A 28 -11.16 -2.67 -19.26
C ALA A 28 -9.63 -2.88 -19.25
N VAL A 29 -8.84 -1.84 -19.51
CA VAL A 29 -7.37 -1.88 -19.45
C VAL A 29 -6.91 -2.17 -18.02
N LEU A 30 -7.43 -1.47 -17.01
CA LEU A 30 -7.08 -1.69 -15.62
C LEU A 30 -7.46 -3.11 -15.16
N ALA A 31 -8.63 -3.62 -15.57
CA ALA A 31 -9.01 -5.00 -15.30
C ALA A 31 -8.08 -6.01 -15.98
N SER A 32 -7.72 -5.78 -17.25
CA SER A 32 -6.76 -6.63 -17.96
C SER A 32 -5.39 -6.63 -17.29
N LEU A 33 -4.94 -5.50 -16.73
CA LEU A 33 -3.68 -5.45 -15.97
C LEU A 33 -3.82 -6.15 -14.61
N ALA A 34 -4.88 -5.88 -13.86
CA ALA A 34 -5.12 -6.45 -12.53
C ALA A 34 -5.23 -7.98 -12.55
N PHE A 35 -5.93 -8.54 -13.54
CA PHE A 35 -6.17 -9.98 -13.65
C PHE A 35 -5.23 -10.70 -14.62
N GLY A 36 -4.61 -9.98 -15.56
CA GLY A 36 -3.76 -10.56 -16.59
C GLY A 36 -2.26 -10.57 -16.26
N LEU A 37 -1.79 -9.69 -15.36
CA LEU A 37 -0.39 -9.70 -14.93
C LEU A 37 -0.13 -10.80 -13.89
N LYS A 38 0.97 -11.52 -14.06
CA LYS A 38 1.49 -12.43 -13.04
C LYS A 38 1.95 -11.61 -11.82
N GLN A 39 1.74 -12.16 -10.63
CA GLN A 39 2.21 -11.58 -9.37
C GLN A 39 3.75 -11.61 -9.37
N THR A 40 4.42 -10.46 -9.40
CA THR A 40 5.89 -10.38 -9.33
C THR A 40 6.39 -9.83 -7.99
N ALA A 41 5.55 -9.07 -7.27
CA ALA A 41 5.81 -8.65 -5.90
C ALA A 41 5.10 -9.56 -4.91
N ALA A 42 5.81 -9.99 -3.86
CA ALA A 42 5.23 -10.68 -2.72
C ALA A 42 4.17 -9.80 -2.04
N GLN A 43 3.13 -10.43 -1.49
CA GLN A 43 2.16 -9.72 -0.68
C GLN A 43 2.77 -9.51 0.71
N ASP A 44 2.94 -8.24 1.10
CA ASP A 44 3.36 -7.90 2.46
C ASP A 44 2.18 -8.09 3.41
N THR A 45 2.19 -9.21 4.13
CA THR A 45 1.28 -9.50 5.24
C THR A 45 1.86 -9.11 6.59
N SER A 46 3.18 -8.84 6.66
CA SER A 46 3.86 -8.43 7.89
C SER A 46 3.86 -6.90 8.04
N PHE A 47 3.46 -6.44 9.23
CA PHE A 47 3.59 -5.04 9.63
C PHE A 47 4.97 -4.85 10.26
N SER A 48 6.02 -4.64 9.46
CA SER A 48 7.36 -4.33 9.96
C SER A 48 7.73 -2.87 9.69
N ILE A 49 8.58 -2.31 10.55
CA ILE A 49 9.16 -0.98 10.37
C ILE A 49 10.69 -1.17 10.36
N PRO A 50 11.34 -0.94 9.21
CA PRO A 50 12.79 -1.05 9.10
C PRO A 50 13.51 -0.17 10.12
N GLY A 51 14.60 -0.69 10.71
CA GLY A 51 15.40 0.03 11.72
C GLY A 51 14.79 0.04 13.13
N THR A 52 13.84 -0.85 13.41
CA THR A 52 13.41 -1.16 14.79
C THR A 52 14.20 -2.34 15.33
N GLN A 53 14.46 -2.38 16.64
CA GLN A 53 15.25 -3.45 17.26
C GLN A 53 14.65 -4.84 17.01
N ALA A 54 13.32 -4.96 17.00
CA ALA A 54 12.67 -6.23 16.70
C ALA A 54 12.86 -6.63 15.22
N SER A 55 12.80 -5.69 14.27
CA SER A 55 13.08 -5.98 12.85
C SER A 55 14.55 -6.35 12.62
N ASP A 56 15.49 -5.60 13.17
CA ASP A 56 16.92 -5.91 13.06
C ASP A 56 17.24 -7.28 13.68
N GLY A 57 16.57 -7.61 14.80
CA GLY A 57 16.66 -8.92 15.42
C GLY A 57 16.06 -10.05 14.58
N LEU A 58 14.97 -9.81 13.85
CA LEU A 58 14.45 -10.81 12.90
C LEU A 58 15.42 -11.05 11.75
N ASP A 59 15.94 -9.98 11.15
CA ASP A 59 16.92 -10.08 10.06
C ASP A 59 18.16 -10.88 10.51
N LEU A 60 18.60 -10.66 11.76
CA LEU A 60 19.70 -11.41 12.35
C LEU A 60 19.34 -12.87 12.65
N LEU A 61 18.12 -13.13 13.13
CA LEU A 61 17.60 -14.48 13.35
C LEU A 61 17.66 -15.28 12.05
N GLU A 62 17.19 -14.69 10.96
CA GLU A 62 17.20 -15.29 9.62
C GLU A 62 18.63 -15.59 9.16
N GLN A 63 19.52 -14.61 9.27
CA GLN A 63 20.92 -14.74 8.84
C GLN A 63 21.70 -15.81 9.62
N LYS A 64 21.50 -15.91 10.95
CA LYS A 64 22.33 -16.74 11.83
C LYS A 64 21.74 -18.12 12.12
N PHE A 65 20.42 -18.27 12.08
CA PHE A 65 19.74 -19.50 12.49
C PHE A 65 19.06 -20.27 11.34
N SER A 66 18.98 -19.71 10.11
CA SER A 66 18.72 -20.35 8.79
C SER A 66 17.70 -21.52 8.71
N SER A 67 16.79 -21.70 9.66
CA SER A 67 15.82 -22.79 9.69
C SER A 67 14.55 -22.35 10.44
N GLY A 68 13.40 -22.26 9.76
CA GLY A 68 12.09 -22.12 10.40
C GLY A 68 11.62 -20.72 10.81
N ALA A 69 12.40 -19.65 10.57
CA ALA A 69 12.03 -18.30 11.02
C ALA A 69 10.91 -17.66 10.16
N ASN A 70 10.86 -17.98 8.86
CA ASN A 70 9.89 -17.43 7.89
C ASN A 70 8.98 -18.50 7.26
N ASP A 71 9.13 -19.76 7.66
CA ASP A 71 8.27 -20.82 7.15
C ASP A 71 6.85 -20.53 7.61
N ALA A 72 5.90 -20.61 6.68
CA ALA A 72 4.51 -20.44 7.06
C ALA A 72 4.11 -21.58 8.00
N THR A 73 3.55 -21.22 9.15
CA THR A 73 3.10 -22.21 10.13
C THR A 73 1.61 -22.12 10.41
N ALA A 74 1.04 -23.28 10.70
CA ALA A 74 -0.27 -23.43 11.33
C ALA A 74 -0.13 -24.28 12.59
N THR A 75 -0.97 -24.04 13.57
CA THR A 75 -1.05 -24.82 14.80
C THR A 75 -2.40 -25.53 14.86
N ILE A 76 -2.36 -26.85 14.92
CA ILE A 76 -3.52 -27.70 15.19
C ILE A 76 -3.58 -27.94 16.69
N VAL A 77 -4.71 -27.61 17.31
CA VAL A 77 -4.93 -27.75 18.74
C VAL A 77 -5.98 -28.83 18.97
N PHE A 78 -5.64 -29.80 19.79
CA PHE A 78 -6.47 -30.94 20.15
C PHE A 78 -6.99 -30.77 21.57
N GLN A 79 -8.26 -31.07 21.81
CA GLN A 79 -8.87 -31.14 23.13
C GLN A 79 -9.58 -32.48 23.34
N ALA A 80 -9.16 -33.22 24.37
CA ALA A 80 -9.81 -34.46 24.76
C ALA A 80 -11.21 -34.23 25.38
N PRO A 81 -12.14 -35.18 25.20
CA PRO A 81 -13.43 -35.17 25.91
C PRO A 81 -13.28 -35.09 27.42
N ALA A 82 -14.30 -34.54 28.08
CA ALA A 82 -14.35 -34.46 29.54
C ALA A 82 -14.13 -35.84 30.19
N GLY A 83 -13.06 -35.96 30.97
CA GLY A 83 -12.69 -37.20 31.68
C GLY A 83 -11.65 -38.08 30.98
N GLN A 84 -11.27 -37.76 29.73
CA GLN A 84 -10.28 -38.51 28.96
C GLN A 84 -8.96 -37.73 28.81
N THR A 85 -7.91 -38.40 28.34
CA THR A 85 -6.58 -37.81 28.04
C THR A 85 -6.16 -38.11 26.60
N LEU A 86 -5.40 -37.19 26.00
CA LEU A 86 -4.87 -37.33 24.64
C LEU A 86 -3.72 -38.35 24.57
N THR A 87 -3.06 -38.61 25.69
CA THR A 87 -1.90 -39.51 25.81
C THR A 87 -2.25 -41.00 25.93
N ALA A 88 -3.53 -41.33 26.10
CA ALA A 88 -3.97 -42.71 26.34
C ALA A 88 -5.17 -43.12 25.48
N ALA A 89 -6.36 -42.57 25.77
CA ALA A 89 -7.59 -43.01 25.11
C ALA A 89 -7.65 -42.58 23.63
N ASN A 90 -7.06 -41.42 23.31
CA ASN A 90 -7.22 -40.76 22.02
C ASN A 90 -5.90 -40.57 21.25
N ALA A 91 -4.81 -41.19 21.69
CA ALA A 91 -3.48 -41.02 21.08
C ALA A 91 -3.47 -41.46 19.59
N THR A 92 -4.08 -42.60 19.28
CA THR A 92 -4.18 -43.12 17.91
C THR A 92 -4.99 -42.19 17.00
N ALA A 93 -6.03 -41.53 17.52
CA ALA A 93 -6.83 -40.59 16.73
C ALA A 93 -6.02 -39.32 16.36
N VAL A 94 -5.15 -38.86 17.28
CA VAL A 94 -4.22 -37.75 17.01
C VAL A 94 -3.16 -38.17 15.98
N GLU A 95 -2.56 -39.35 16.14
CA GLU A 95 -1.56 -39.89 15.20
C GLU A 95 -2.13 -40.08 13.79
N ASP A 96 -3.34 -40.64 13.66
CA ASP A 96 -4.03 -40.85 12.39
C ASP A 96 -4.32 -39.50 11.69
N LEU A 97 -4.77 -38.49 12.44
CA LEU A 97 -5.00 -37.16 11.89
C LEU A 97 -3.70 -36.51 11.41
N LEU A 98 -2.66 -36.53 12.23
CA LEU A 98 -1.36 -35.97 11.84
C LEU A 98 -0.76 -36.71 10.64
N GLY A 99 -0.98 -38.03 10.52
CA GLY A 99 -0.61 -38.83 9.35
C GLY A 99 -1.31 -38.36 8.08
N ARG A 100 -2.61 -38.02 8.14
CA ARG A 100 -3.34 -37.44 6.99
C ARG A 100 -2.80 -36.06 6.64
N VAL A 101 -2.54 -35.21 7.63
CA VAL A 101 -1.99 -33.86 7.41
C VAL A 101 -0.62 -33.95 6.74
N ARG A 102 0.28 -34.84 7.18
CA ARG A 102 1.59 -35.05 6.54
C ARG A 102 1.51 -35.45 5.06
N GLY A 103 0.39 -36.01 4.62
CA GLY A 103 0.18 -36.40 3.23
C GLY A 103 -0.44 -35.31 2.34
N LEU A 104 -0.73 -34.12 2.86
CA LEU A 104 -1.24 -33.01 2.06
C LEU A 104 -0.12 -32.33 1.27
N ASP A 105 -0.42 -31.95 0.02
CA ASP A 105 0.52 -31.22 -0.84
C ASP A 105 0.86 -29.84 -0.23
N GLY A 106 2.16 -29.52 -0.16
CA GLY A 106 2.65 -28.23 0.33
C GLY A 106 2.94 -28.17 1.83
N ILE A 107 3.06 -29.31 2.51
CA ILE A 107 3.44 -29.39 3.93
C ILE A 107 4.87 -29.93 4.06
N ALA A 108 5.78 -29.08 4.55
CA ALA A 108 7.18 -29.40 4.78
C ALA A 108 7.37 -30.34 5.98
N SER A 109 6.67 -30.05 7.08
CA SER A 109 6.77 -30.87 8.30
C SER A 109 5.57 -30.71 9.23
N VAL A 110 5.34 -31.72 10.06
CA VAL A 110 4.30 -31.71 11.10
C VAL A 110 4.90 -32.24 12.40
N SER A 111 4.97 -31.40 13.42
CA SER A 111 5.47 -31.79 14.74
C SER A 111 4.52 -32.78 15.41
N ASP A 112 5.06 -33.78 16.09
CA ASP A 112 4.28 -34.70 16.92
C ASP A 112 4.18 -34.15 18.36
N PRO A 113 2.98 -33.74 18.82
CA PRO A 113 2.80 -33.19 20.16
C PRO A 113 2.93 -34.24 21.26
N LEU A 114 2.78 -35.54 20.94
CA LEU A 114 2.85 -36.64 21.90
C LEU A 114 4.27 -37.24 21.98
N SER A 115 5.23 -36.73 21.21
CA SER A 115 6.60 -37.22 21.21
C SER A 115 7.25 -37.09 22.59
N GLN A 116 8.06 -38.07 22.99
CA GLN A 116 8.78 -38.01 24.27
C GLN A 116 9.94 -37.01 24.28
N GLN A 117 10.39 -36.56 23.10
CA GLN A 117 11.53 -35.65 22.94
C GLN A 117 11.10 -34.19 23.11
N THR A 118 9.96 -33.80 22.53
CA THR A 118 9.40 -32.44 22.59
C THR A 118 7.89 -32.48 22.80
N PRO A 119 7.39 -32.97 23.96
CA PRO A 119 5.97 -33.07 24.21
C PRO A 119 5.35 -31.67 24.33
N MET A 120 4.38 -31.37 23.46
CA MET A 120 3.60 -30.14 23.51
C MET A 120 2.18 -30.45 23.99
N VAL A 121 2.11 -30.89 25.24
CA VAL A 121 0.89 -31.29 25.93
C VAL A 121 0.74 -30.51 27.24
N SER A 122 -0.48 -30.04 27.50
CA SER A 122 -0.90 -29.44 28.77
C SER A 122 -0.62 -30.34 29.99
N ARG A 123 -0.50 -29.73 31.18
CA ARG A 123 -0.20 -30.44 32.43
C ARG A 123 -1.23 -31.50 32.81
N ASP A 124 -2.49 -31.30 32.43
CA ASP A 124 -3.59 -32.24 32.68
C ASP A 124 -3.77 -33.26 31.54
N GLN A 125 -2.91 -33.22 30.52
CA GLN A 125 -2.91 -34.12 29.36
C GLN A 125 -4.19 -34.08 28.52
N ARG A 126 -4.92 -32.97 28.57
CA ARG A 126 -6.19 -32.79 27.84
C ARG A 126 -6.08 -31.97 26.59
N ILE A 127 -5.15 -31.03 26.56
CA ILE A 127 -4.87 -30.15 25.42
C ILE A 127 -3.49 -30.47 24.87
N ALA A 128 -3.37 -30.62 23.56
CA ALA A 128 -2.10 -30.79 22.86
C ALA A 128 -2.07 -29.91 21.62
N ALA A 129 -0.90 -29.46 21.21
CA ALA A 129 -0.77 -28.57 20.05
C ALA A 129 0.34 -29.07 19.11
N ALA A 130 0.01 -29.25 17.83
CA ALA A 130 0.93 -29.66 16.79
C ALA A 130 1.17 -28.48 15.83
N THR A 131 2.43 -28.17 15.56
CA THR A 131 2.84 -27.20 14.54
C THR A 131 2.97 -27.90 13.19
N VAL A 132 2.29 -27.35 12.20
CA VAL A 132 2.37 -27.69 10.79
C VAL A 132 3.17 -26.59 10.10
N THR A 133 4.21 -26.97 9.38
CA THR A 133 5.04 -26.05 8.61
C THR A 133 4.79 -26.31 7.13
N PHE A 134 4.41 -25.28 6.38
CA PHE A 134 4.18 -25.37 4.94
C PHE A 134 5.49 -25.27 4.15
N ASP A 135 5.46 -25.74 2.91
CA ASP A 135 6.53 -25.55 1.93
C ASP A 135 6.53 -24.09 1.45
N GLY A 136 7.42 -23.27 2.02
CA GLY A 136 7.59 -21.86 1.65
C GLY A 136 7.17 -20.87 2.73
N THR A 137 7.13 -19.59 2.36
CA THR A 137 6.83 -18.50 3.29
C THR A 137 5.35 -18.17 3.36
N VAL A 138 4.93 -17.33 4.32
CA VAL A 138 3.51 -16.94 4.51
C VAL A 138 2.86 -16.39 3.23
N GLY A 139 3.63 -15.76 2.34
CA GLY A 139 3.14 -15.23 1.06
C GLY A 139 3.01 -16.27 -0.06
N ASP A 140 3.67 -17.42 0.07
CA ASP A 140 3.68 -18.50 -0.94
C ASP A 140 2.54 -19.51 -0.72
N VAL A 141 2.06 -19.62 0.53
CA VAL A 141 0.97 -20.54 0.90
C VAL A 141 -0.35 -20.07 0.30
N THR A 142 -0.99 -20.95 -0.46
CA THR A 142 -2.27 -20.65 -1.09
C THR A 142 -3.43 -20.83 -0.09
N THR A 143 -4.52 -20.10 -0.31
CA THR A 143 -5.76 -20.31 0.46
C THR A 143 -6.27 -21.75 0.32
N GLU A 144 -6.02 -22.38 -0.84
CA GLU A 144 -6.38 -23.77 -1.13
C GLU A 144 -5.63 -24.76 -0.23
N GLN A 145 -4.35 -24.52 0.08
CA GLN A 145 -3.58 -25.34 1.02
C GLN A 145 -4.10 -25.22 2.46
N VAL A 146 -4.46 -24.01 2.89
CA VAL A 146 -5.06 -23.77 4.22
C VAL A 146 -6.46 -24.40 4.31
N ASP A 147 -7.24 -24.35 3.23
CA ASP A 147 -8.55 -24.98 3.14
C ASP A 147 -8.45 -26.50 3.11
N ALA A 148 -7.43 -27.06 2.45
CA ALA A 148 -7.14 -28.50 2.50
C ALA A 148 -6.76 -28.94 3.93
N LEU A 149 -5.93 -28.16 4.63
CA LEU A 149 -5.58 -28.41 6.03
C LEU A 149 -6.81 -28.37 6.95
N THR A 150 -7.68 -27.38 6.75
CA THR A 150 -8.90 -27.25 7.56
C THR A 150 -9.90 -28.35 7.24
N ALA A 151 -10.11 -28.68 5.97
CA ALA A 151 -10.98 -29.79 5.57
C ALA A 151 -10.47 -31.13 6.11
N ALA A 152 -9.15 -31.34 6.18
CA ALA A 152 -8.55 -32.54 6.75
C ALA A 152 -8.70 -32.62 8.28
N THR A 153 -8.83 -31.48 8.96
CA THR A 153 -9.01 -31.39 10.42
C THR A 153 -10.49 -31.36 10.84
N ASP A 154 -11.39 -30.90 9.97
CA ASP A 154 -12.86 -30.95 10.13
C ASP A 154 -13.42 -32.38 10.09
N HIS A 155 -12.65 -33.36 9.58
CA HIS A 155 -13.07 -34.76 9.53
C HIS A 155 -12.78 -35.50 10.84
N ASP A 156 -13.86 -35.84 11.56
CA ASP A 156 -13.97 -36.69 12.78
C ASP A 156 -12.64 -37.30 13.26
N ALA A 157 -11.97 -36.64 14.21
CA ALA A 157 -10.93 -37.24 15.06
C ALA A 157 -11.57 -38.01 16.24
N GLY A 158 -12.65 -38.75 15.99
CA GLY A 158 -13.49 -39.34 17.04
C GLY A 158 -14.19 -38.26 17.89
N ASP A 159 -14.25 -38.45 19.21
CA ASP A 159 -14.83 -37.46 20.15
C ASP A 159 -13.87 -36.28 20.46
N VAL A 160 -12.65 -36.26 19.87
CA VAL A 160 -11.65 -35.21 20.11
C VAL A 160 -12.00 -33.96 19.33
N ARG A 161 -12.07 -32.82 20.02
CA ARG A 161 -12.23 -31.52 19.36
C ARG A 161 -10.90 -31.08 18.78
N VAL A 162 -10.91 -30.67 17.52
CA VAL A 162 -9.73 -30.21 16.79
C VAL A 162 -10.00 -28.81 16.27
N GLU A 163 -9.11 -27.88 16.56
CA GLU A 163 -9.19 -26.50 16.09
C GLU A 163 -7.88 -26.12 15.42
N VAL A 164 -7.93 -25.26 14.40
CA VAL A 164 -6.74 -24.84 13.65
C VAL A 164 -6.62 -23.32 13.70
N THR A 165 -5.42 -22.85 14.02
CA THR A 165 -5.00 -21.47 13.82
C THR A 165 -3.85 -21.43 12.82
N SER A 166 -3.86 -20.46 11.91
CA SER A 166 -2.81 -20.27 10.91
C SER A 166 -2.33 -18.83 10.90
N GLN A 167 -1.06 -18.62 10.57
CA GLN A 167 -0.52 -17.28 10.32
C GLN A 167 -1.08 -16.67 9.02
N VAL A 168 -1.48 -17.52 8.06
CA VAL A 168 -2.20 -17.11 6.86
C VAL A 168 -3.65 -16.77 7.26
N GLN A 169 -3.98 -15.48 7.30
CA GLN A 169 -5.32 -15.00 7.63
C GLN A 169 -6.30 -15.31 6.50
N ARG A 170 -7.41 -15.97 6.83
CA ARG A 170 -8.59 -16.05 5.97
C ARG A 170 -9.26 -14.68 5.91
N THR A 171 -9.20 -14.02 4.76
CA THR A 171 -10.09 -12.90 4.49
C THR A 171 -11.40 -13.48 3.96
N GLU A 172 -12.37 -13.73 4.84
CA GLU A 172 -13.74 -13.92 4.36
C GLU A 172 -14.21 -12.59 3.78
N ALA A 173 -14.30 -12.52 2.45
CA ALA A 173 -14.82 -11.34 1.78
C ALA A 173 -16.31 -11.20 2.10
N GLY A 174 -16.61 -10.44 3.16
CA GLY A 174 -17.96 -10.07 3.59
C GLY A 174 -18.64 -9.16 2.59
N HIS A 175 -18.97 -9.67 1.40
CA HIS A 175 -19.63 -8.93 0.32
C HIS A 175 -21.06 -8.48 0.69
N THR A 176 -21.64 -9.01 1.77
CA THR A 176 -23.02 -8.71 2.19
C THR A 176 -23.16 -7.35 2.85
N SER A 177 -22.16 -6.88 3.61
CA SER A 177 -22.24 -5.63 4.35
C SER A 177 -22.01 -4.38 3.49
N GLU A 178 -21.13 -4.47 2.49
CA GLU A 178 -20.92 -3.40 1.51
C GLU A 178 -22.23 -3.09 0.76
N ALA A 179 -22.98 -4.14 0.38
CA ALA A 179 -24.27 -4.00 -0.28
C ALA A 179 -25.30 -3.26 0.59
N ILE A 180 -25.28 -3.45 1.91
CA ILE A 180 -26.16 -2.75 2.86
C ILE A 180 -25.81 -1.25 2.90
N GLY A 181 -24.53 -0.90 3.03
CA GLY A 181 -24.07 0.49 3.01
C GLY A 181 -24.45 1.22 1.73
N VAL A 182 -24.24 0.57 0.59
CA VAL A 182 -24.63 1.08 -0.73
C VAL A 182 -26.15 1.23 -0.85
N ALA A 183 -26.94 0.29 -0.34
CA ALA A 183 -28.40 0.35 -0.36
C ALA A 183 -28.94 1.51 0.49
N VAL A 184 -28.37 1.73 1.69
CA VAL A 184 -28.72 2.86 2.55
C VAL A 184 -28.35 4.18 1.88
N ALA A 185 -27.13 4.29 1.34
CA ALA A 185 -26.69 5.48 0.60
C ALA A 185 -27.63 5.78 -0.59
N PHE A 186 -28.03 4.75 -1.33
CA PHE A 186 -29.00 4.86 -2.42
C PHE A 186 -30.35 5.38 -1.93
N LEU A 187 -30.89 4.85 -0.82
CA LEU A 187 -32.15 5.31 -0.23
C LEU A 187 -32.07 6.80 0.16
N VAL A 188 -30.99 7.22 0.81
CA VAL A 188 -30.79 8.62 1.20
C VAL A 188 -30.63 9.52 -0.03
N LEU A 189 -29.92 9.07 -1.08
CA LEU A 189 -29.82 9.80 -2.35
C LEU A 189 -31.19 9.94 -3.04
N VAL A 190 -32.02 8.89 -3.02
CA VAL A 190 -33.38 8.95 -3.55
C VAL A 190 -34.22 10.00 -2.80
N LEU A 191 -34.12 10.02 -1.47
CA LEU A 191 -34.80 11.01 -0.62
C LEU A 191 -34.29 12.44 -0.90
N THR A 192 -32.98 12.59 -1.04
CA THR A 192 -32.31 13.87 -1.29
C THR A 192 -32.66 14.45 -2.67
N TYR A 193 -32.65 13.61 -3.71
CA TYR A 193 -32.94 14.06 -5.06
C TYR A 193 -34.43 14.11 -5.39
N GLY A 194 -35.26 13.28 -4.75
CA GLY A 194 -36.64 13.06 -5.14
C GLY A 194 -36.78 12.46 -6.55
N ALA A 195 -35.71 11.81 -7.05
CA ALA A 195 -35.65 11.24 -8.39
C ALA A 195 -34.72 10.00 -8.42
N LEU A 196 -35.30 8.83 -8.67
CA LEU A 196 -34.58 7.55 -8.71
C LEU A 196 -33.43 7.53 -9.74
N ALA A 197 -33.64 8.13 -10.91
CA ALA A 197 -32.63 8.20 -11.96
C ALA A 197 -31.41 9.03 -11.53
N ALA A 198 -31.61 10.12 -10.78
CA ALA A 198 -30.52 10.96 -10.30
C ALA A 198 -29.70 10.26 -9.22
N ALA A 199 -30.37 9.56 -8.29
CA ALA A 199 -29.72 8.74 -7.28
C ALA A 199 -28.89 7.62 -7.90
N GLY A 200 -29.46 6.87 -8.86
CA GLY A 200 -28.75 5.81 -9.57
C GLY A 200 -27.57 6.34 -10.39
N ALA A 201 -27.71 7.49 -11.05
CA ALA A 201 -26.61 8.10 -11.79
C ALA A 201 -25.45 8.54 -10.88
N ASN A 202 -25.74 9.16 -9.74
CA ASN A 202 -24.72 9.52 -8.76
C ASN A 202 -23.96 8.25 -8.30
N LEU A 203 -24.69 7.22 -7.85
CA LEU A 203 -24.08 5.99 -7.36
C LEU A 203 -23.27 5.27 -8.44
N LEU A 204 -23.75 5.22 -9.69
CA LEU A 204 -23.00 4.65 -10.81
C LEU A 204 -21.70 5.42 -11.10
N THR A 205 -21.74 6.75 -11.03
CA THR A 205 -20.51 7.54 -11.20
C THR A 205 -19.52 7.34 -10.06
N ALA A 206 -19.99 7.23 -8.82
CA ALA A 206 -19.12 6.89 -7.69
C ALA A 206 -18.51 5.49 -7.87
N GLY A 207 -19.32 4.51 -8.28
CA GLY A 207 -18.87 3.15 -8.58
C GLY A 207 -17.83 3.07 -9.70
N LEU A 208 -17.92 3.92 -10.74
CA LEU A 208 -16.88 4.03 -11.76
C LEU A 208 -15.53 4.48 -11.16
N GLY A 209 -15.55 5.46 -10.24
CA GLY A 209 -14.36 5.94 -9.57
C GLY A 209 -13.76 4.90 -8.62
N VAL A 210 -14.59 4.25 -7.81
CA VAL A 210 -14.19 3.15 -6.92
C VAL A 210 -13.63 1.99 -7.71
N GLY A 211 -14.30 1.55 -8.77
CA GLY A 211 -13.84 0.45 -9.62
C GLY A 211 -12.50 0.77 -10.28
N ALA A 212 -12.31 1.99 -10.78
CA ALA A 212 -11.02 2.41 -11.35
C ALA A 212 -9.92 2.47 -10.29
N GLY A 213 -10.20 2.99 -9.09
CA GLY A 213 -9.25 3.00 -7.98
C GLY A 213 -8.86 1.60 -7.51
N PHE A 214 -9.86 0.74 -7.28
CA PHE A 214 -9.67 -0.64 -6.85
C PHE A 214 -8.87 -1.46 -7.88
N LEU A 215 -9.27 -1.44 -9.16
CA LEU A 215 -8.54 -2.12 -10.21
C LEU A 215 -7.14 -1.54 -10.42
N GLY A 216 -6.97 -0.23 -10.26
CA GLY A 216 -5.67 0.43 -10.31
C GLY A 216 -4.74 -0.03 -9.19
N ILE A 217 -5.25 -0.11 -7.96
CA ILE A 217 -4.50 -0.61 -6.80
C ILE A 217 -4.16 -2.09 -6.98
N MET A 218 -5.10 -2.91 -7.47
CA MET A 218 -4.83 -4.32 -7.76
C MET A 218 -3.76 -4.50 -8.84
N ALA A 219 -3.82 -3.73 -9.92
CA ALA A 219 -2.81 -3.75 -10.97
C ALA A 219 -1.43 -3.31 -10.44
N LEU A 220 -1.40 -2.27 -9.61
CA LEU A 220 -0.16 -1.79 -8.97
C LEU A 220 0.40 -2.83 -7.98
N GLY A 221 -0.48 -3.51 -7.23
CA GLY A 221 -0.13 -4.59 -6.29
C GLY A 221 0.48 -5.83 -6.95
N LYS A 222 0.49 -5.92 -8.29
CA LYS A 222 1.24 -6.95 -9.02
C LYS A 222 2.73 -6.67 -9.05
N VAL A 223 3.13 -5.40 -9.07
CA VAL A 223 4.52 -4.94 -9.24
C VAL A 223 5.10 -4.25 -8.01
N VAL A 224 4.26 -3.79 -7.08
CA VAL A 224 4.65 -3.21 -5.80
C VAL A 224 4.00 -4.02 -4.68
N SER A 225 4.74 -4.32 -3.60
CA SER A 225 4.15 -4.95 -2.43
C SER A 225 3.19 -3.96 -1.76
N LEU A 226 1.92 -4.34 -1.69
CA LEU A 226 0.87 -3.56 -1.05
C LEU A 226 0.21 -4.42 0.03
N SER A 227 -0.09 -3.81 1.17
CA SER A 227 -0.87 -4.47 2.21
C SER A 227 -2.24 -4.91 1.67
N THR A 228 -2.67 -6.11 2.04
CA THR A 228 -3.95 -6.73 1.69
C THR A 228 -5.17 -5.89 2.11
N THR A 229 -5.02 -4.99 3.09
CA THR A 229 -6.08 -4.08 3.55
C THR A 229 -6.22 -2.82 2.70
N THR A 230 -5.20 -2.48 1.89
CA THR A 230 -5.17 -1.24 1.08
C THR A 230 -6.37 -1.11 0.13
N PRO A 231 -6.77 -2.15 -0.63
CA PRO A 231 -7.91 -2.05 -1.55
C PRO A 231 -9.24 -1.80 -0.83
N ALA A 232 -9.46 -2.40 0.35
CA ALA A 232 -10.68 -2.21 1.12
C ALA A 232 -10.84 -0.76 1.60
N LEU A 233 -9.75 -0.16 2.12
CA LEU A 233 -9.75 1.24 2.54
C LEU A 233 -9.94 2.20 1.38
N ALA A 234 -9.29 1.92 0.24
CA ALA A 234 -9.47 2.70 -0.98
C ALA A 234 -10.92 2.64 -1.49
N GLY A 235 -11.54 1.45 -1.45
CA GLY A 235 -12.94 1.26 -1.82
C GLY A 235 -13.89 2.07 -0.93
N MET A 236 -13.73 1.95 0.39
CA MET A 236 -14.52 2.69 1.38
C MET A 236 -14.40 4.20 1.19
N LEU A 237 -13.18 4.73 1.06
CA LEU A 237 -12.94 6.15 0.88
C LEU A 237 -13.41 6.66 -0.48
N GLY A 238 -13.09 5.93 -1.55
CA GLY A 238 -13.46 6.27 -2.92
C GLY A 238 -14.96 6.35 -3.10
N LEU A 239 -15.72 5.46 -2.44
CA LEU A 239 -17.17 5.44 -2.49
C LEU A 239 -17.75 6.67 -1.77
N ALA A 240 -17.31 6.92 -0.53
CA ALA A 240 -17.80 8.04 0.27
C ALA A 240 -17.53 9.39 -0.42
N VAL A 241 -16.29 9.61 -0.84
CA VAL A 241 -15.85 10.85 -1.50
C VAL A 241 -16.48 10.99 -2.90
N GLY A 242 -16.54 9.90 -3.67
CA GLY A 242 -17.11 9.90 -5.02
C GLY A 242 -18.60 10.26 -5.04
N ILE A 243 -19.38 9.72 -4.09
CA ILE A 243 -20.81 10.05 -3.94
C ILE A 243 -21.00 11.52 -3.61
N ASP A 244 -20.17 12.06 -2.70
CA ASP A 244 -20.32 13.44 -2.23
C ASP A 244 -19.93 14.46 -3.31
N TYR A 245 -18.82 14.24 -4.01
CA TYR A 245 -18.41 15.12 -5.11
C TYR A 245 -19.41 15.11 -6.27
N ALA A 246 -19.96 13.95 -6.61
CA ALA A 246 -21.06 13.86 -7.55
C ALA A 246 -22.28 14.63 -7.01
N LEU A 247 -22.61 14.50 -5.72
CA LEU A 247 -23.74 15.19 -5.10
C LEU A 247 -23.69 16.70 -5.29
N PHE A 248 -22.53 17.32 -5.09
CA PHE A 248 -22.36 18.76 -5.29
C PHE A 248 -22.60 19.21 -6.72
N VAL A 249 -22.01 18.52 -7.69
CA VAL A 249 -22.17 18.87 -9.11
C VAL A 249 -23.63 18.66 -9.57
N PHE A 250 -24.27 17.59 -9.12
CA PHE A 250 -25.69 17.33 -9.38
C PHE A 250 -26.60 18.40 -8.74
N ALA A 251 -26.38 18.73 -7.47
CA ALA A 251 -27.16 19.73 -6.74
C ALA A 251 -27.04 21.11 -7.38
N ARG A 252 -25.82 21.48 -7.81
CA ARG A 252 -25.60 22.76 -8.49
C ARG A 252 -26.26 22.79 -9.87
N THR A 253 -26.13 21.72 -10.67
CA THR A 253 -26.78 21.63 -11.98
C THR A 253 -28.30 21.79 -11.87
N ARG A 254 -28.93 21.16 -10.88
CA ARG A 254 -30.37 21.31 -10.63
C ARG A 254 -30.76 22.74 -10.25
N THR A 255 -29.91 23.41 -9.48
CA THR A 255 -30.13 24.81 -9.09
C THR A 255 -30.10 25.72 -10.32
N GLU A 256 -29.11 25.55 -11.20
CA GLU A 256 -29.03 26.35 -12.45
C GLU A 256 -30.18 26.03 -13.42
N LEU A 257 -30.61 24.77 -13.53
CA LEU A 257 -31.79 24.40 -14.32
C LEU A 257 -33.08 25.07 -13.81
N ARG A 258 -33.24 25.20 -12.48
CA ARG A 258 -34.39 25.90 -11.87
C ARG A 258 -34.37 27.40 -12.13
N ARG A 259 -33.19 27.99 -12.36
CA ARG A 259 -33.03 29.37 -12.86
C ARG A 259 -33.30 29.51 -14.36
N GLY A 260 -33.73 28.42 -15.01
CA GLY A 260 -34.07 28.38 -16.43
C GLY A 260 -32.88 28.38 -17.37
N GLU A 261 -31.70 28.02 -16.88
CA GLU A 261 -30.54 27.78 -17.74
C GLU A 261 -30.77 26.54 -18.62
N GLU A 262 -30.26 26.57 -19.85
CA GLU A 262 -30.25 25.40 -20.72
C GLU A 262 -29.36 24.30 -20.12
N LEU A 263 -29.71 23.02 -20.30
CA LEU A 263 -29.01 21.89 -19.69
C LEU A 263 -27.47 21.92 -19.88
N ASP A 264 -26.98 22.20 -21.08
CA ASP A 264 -25.54 22.21 -21.36
C ASP A 264 -24.83 23.37 -20.66
N GLN A 265 -25.50 24.53 -20.56
CA GLN A 265 -24.98 25.68 -19.84
C GLN A 265 -25.05 25.47 -18.33
N ALA A 266 -26.12 24.86 -17.83
CA ALA A 266 -26.27 24.49 -16.44
C ALA A 266 -25.17 23.51 -15.98
N ILE A 267 -24.90 22.46 -16.77
CA ILE A 267 -23.83 21.50 -16.48
C ILE A 267 -22.45 22.19 -16.53
N ALA A 268 -22.20 23.03 -17.54
CA ALA A 268 -20.94 23.75 -17.66
C ALA A 268 -20.73 24.74 -16.50
N LYS A 269 -21.73 25.55 -16.14
CA LYS A 269 -21.70 26.48 -15.00
C LYS A 269 -21.50 25.74 -13.68
N ALA A 270 -22.19 24.61 -13.48
CA ALA A 270 -22.01 23.77 -12.29
C ALA A 270 -20.60 23.19 -12.20
N THR A 271 -20.03 22.69 -13.30
CA THR A 271 -18.66 22.15 -13.32
C THR A 271 -17.63 23.27 -13.09
N GLY A 272 -17.85 24.47 -13.62
CA GLY A 272 -16.97 25.62 -13.40
C GLY A 272 -16.97 26.15 -11.97
N THR A 273 -18.11 26.10 -11.27
CA THR A 273 -18.27 26.64 -9.91
C THR A 273 -18.12 25.54 -8.85
N ALA A 274 -19.08 24.63 -8.75
CA ALA A 274 -19.03 23.52 -7.81
C ALA A 274 -17.85 22.57 -8.07
N GLY A 275 -17.45 22.38 -9.32
CA GLY A 275 -16.25 21.59 -9.64
C GLY A 275 -14.95 22.25 -9.15
N THR A 276 -14.88 23.58 -9.06
CA THR A 276 -13.74 24.26 -8.43
C THR A 276 -13.65 23.90 -6.95
N ALA A 277 -14.79 23.93 -6.24
CA ALA A 277 -14.86 23.49 -4.85
C ALA A 277 -14.46 22.02 -4.67
N VAL A 278 -14.91 21.13 -5.56
CA VAL A 278 -14.54 19.70 -5.56
C VAL A 278 -13.03 19.49 -5.73
N VAL A 279 -12.35 20.26 -6.59
CA VAL A 279 -10.89 20.16 -6.73
C VAL A 279 -10.17 20.62 -5.48
N PHE A 280 -10.60 21.71 -4.84
CA PHE A 280 -9.99 22.18 -3.59
C PHE A 280 -10.18 21.18 -2.45
N ALA A 281 -11.40 20.68 -2.29
CA ALA A 281 -11.77 19.61 -1.39
C ALA A 281 -10.88 18.37 -1.60
N GLY A 282 -10.90 17.81 -2.81
CA GLY A 282 -10.12 16.64 -3.16
C GLY A 282 -8.62 16.82 -3.01
N THR A 283 -8.09 17.99 -3.36
CA THR A 283 -6.66 18.29 -3.15
C THR A 283 -6.32 18.32 -1.66
N THR A 284 -7.21 18.83 -0.81
CA THR A 284 -6.99 18.86 0.65
C THR A 284 -6.94 17.44 1.22
N VAL A 285 -7.86 16.58 0.81
CA VAL A 285 -7.87 15.15 1.18
C VAL A 285 -6.60 14.45 0.68
N ILE A 286 -6.21 14.69 -0.59
CA ILE A 286 -4.99 14.11 -1.19
C ILE A 286 -3.75 14.53 -0.41
N ILE A 287 -3.60 15.81 -0.05
CA ILE A 287 -2.45 16.28 0.72
C ILE A 287 -2.46 15.68 2.13
N ALA A 288 -3.63 15.55 2.77
CA ALA A 288 -3.73 14.93 4.09
C ALA A 288 -3.25 13.48 4.08
N LEU A 289 -3.71 12.69 3.11
CA LEU A 289 -3.37 11.29 2.95
C LEU A 289 -1.91 11.09 2.47
N ALA A 290 -1.44 11.91 1.53
CA ALA A 290 -0.03 11.94 1.15
C ALA A 290 0.86 12.38 2.31
N GLY A 291 0.35 13.18 3.24
CA GLY A 291 1.02 13.60 4.46
C GLY A 291 1.40 12.44 5.39
N LEU A 292 0.80 11.26 5.25
CA LEU A 292 1.25 10.05 5.97
C LEU A 292 2.68 9.66 5.59
N SER A 293 3.17 10.05 4.40
CA SER A 293 4.58 9.85 4.01
C SER A 293 5.57 10.56 4.94
N VAL A 294 5.16 11.65 5.59
CA VAL A 294 6.02 12.43 6.51
C VAL A 294 6.29 11.66 7.80
N VAL A 295 5.41 10.73 8.17
CA VAL A 295 5.54 9.88 9.35
C VAL A 295 6.65 8.83 9.19
N ASN A 296 7.09 8.56 7.95
CA ASN A 296 8.14 7.58 7.64
C ASN A 296 7.83 6.15 8.08
N ILE A 297 6.57 5.74 7.99
CA ILE A 297 6.14 4.35 8.19
C ILE A 297 5.73 3.79 6.82
N PRO A 298 6.42 2.76 6.28
CA PRO A 298 6.25 2.33 4.88
C PRO A 298 4.81 1.93 4.52
N PHE A 299 4.19 1.02 5.28
CA PHE A 299 2.85 0.54 4.97
C PHE A 299 1.80 1.67 5.08
N LEU A 300 1.93 2.57 6.06
CA LEU A 300 1.08 3.77 6.16
C LEU A 300 1.23 4.70 4.97
N THR A 301 2.46 4.85 4.47
CA THR A 301 2.76 5.67 3.30
C THR A 301 2.12 5.08 2.05
N GLN A 302 2.26 3.77 1.83
CA GLN A 302 1.65 3.06 0.71
C GLN A 302 0.11 3.15 0.76
N MET A 303 -0.49 2.89 1.93
CA MET A 303 -1.93 2.99 2.13
C MET A 303 -2.44 4.43 1.89
N GLY A 304 -1.74 5.43 2.45
CA GLY A 304 -2.07 6.84 2.28
C GLY A 304 -2.00 7.29 0.82
N LEU A 305 -0.94 6.93 0.10
CA LEU A 305 -0.78 7.26 -1.32
C LEU A 305 -1.79 6.54 -2.21
N ALA A 306 -2.10 5.28 -1.95
CA ALA A 306 -3.12 4.53 -2.68
C ALA A 306 -4.53 5.13 -2.47
N ALA A 307 -4.84 5.49 -1.23
CA ALA A 307 -6.09 6.20 -0.90
C ALA A 307 -6.13 7.59 -1.57
N ALA A 308 -5.03 8.34 -1.55
CA ALA A 308 -4.92 9.64 -2.23
C ALA A 308 -5.11 9.52 -3.75
N ALA A 309 -4.53 8.51 -4.38
CA ALA A 309 -4.72 8.23 -5.81
C ALA A 309 -6.19 7.90 -6.13
N THR A 310 -6.85 7.13 -5.27
CA THR A 310 -8.28 6.82 -5.42
C THR A 310 -9.16 8.07 -5.31
N VAL A 311 -8.85 8.97 -4.37
CA VAL A 311 -9.52 10.26 -4.27
C VAL A 311 -9.26 11.14 -5.50
N ALA A 312 -8.03 11.15 -6.02
CA ALA A 312 -7.70 11.86 -7.25
C ALA A 312 -8.55 11.36 -8.42
N ILE A 313 -8.68 10.04 -8.57
CA ILE A 313 -9.57 9.41 -9.57
C ILE A 313 -11.03 9.87 -9.35
N ALA A 314 -11.52 9.87 -8.11
CA ALA A 314 -12.87 10.33 -7.79
C ALA A 314 -13.10 11.81 -8.20
N VAL A 315 -12.10 12.69 -8.00
CA VAL A 315 -12.15 14.08 -8.49
C VAL A 315 -12.21 14.13 -10.02
N VAL A 316 -11.39 13.35 -10.73
CA VAL A 316 -11.42 13.32 -12.20
C VAL A 316 -12.78 12.81 -12.70
N VAL A 317 -13.36 11.79 -12.07
CA VAL A 317 -14.70 11.28 -12.37
C VAL A 317 -15.76 12.37 -12.15
N ALA A 318 -15.70 13.10 -11.03
CA ALA A 318 -16.63 14.18 -10.72
C ALA A 318 -16.58 15.34 -11.75
N LEU A 319 -15.42 15.57 -12.37
CA LEU A 319 -15.23 16.64 -13.37
C LEU A 319 -15.49 16.17 -14.81
N THR A 320 -15.53 14.87 -15.08
CA THR A 320 -15.64 14.31 -16.44
C THR A 320 -16.87 13.41 -16.62
N ALA A 321 -16.92 12.28 -15.92
CA ALA A 321 -17.99 11.30 -16.02
C ALA A 321 -19.32 11.87 -15.50
N VAL A 322 -19.32 12.61 -14.39
CA VAL A 322 -20.55 13.19 -13.83
C VAL A 322 -21.25 14.15 -14.82
N PRO A 323 -20.56 15.15 -15.43
CA PRO A 323 -21.14 15.96 -16.50
C PRO A 323 -21.69 15.15 -17.69
N ALA A 324 -21.00 14.07 -18.07
CA ALA A 324 -21.45 13.19 -19.15
C ALA A 324 -22.75 12.44 -18.77
N PHE A 325 -22.82 11.87 -17.56
CA PHE A 325 -24.03 11.22 -17.04
C PHE A 325 -25.20 12.19 -16.87
N LEU A 326 -24.94 13.42 -16.42
CA LEU A 326 -25.95 14.48 -16.34
C LEU A 326 -26.57 14.78 -17.71
N LYS A 327 -25.76 14.79 -18.78
CA LYS A 327 -26.27 14.95 -20.14
C LYS A 327 -27.13 13.76 -20.57
N VAL A 328 -26.71 12.52 -20.30
CA VAL A 328 -27.46 11.30 -20.61
C VAL A 328 -28.81 11.27 -19.89
N LEU A 329 -28.85 11.72 -18.63
CA LEU A 329 -30.09 11.84 -17.86
C LEU A 329 -31.02 12.92 -18.43
N GLY A 330 -30.47 14.02 -18.93
CA GLY A 330 -31.23 15.17 -19.37
C GLY A 330 -32.07 15.77 -18.23
N LEU A 331 -33.29 16.20 -18.55
CA LEU A 331 -34.23 16.73 -17.55
C LEU A 331 -34.70 15.68 -16.52
N LYS A 332 -34.32 14.40 -16.66
CA LYS A 332 -34.63 13.37 -15.65
C LYS A 332 -33.91 13.60 -14.31
N VAL A 333 -32.94 14.51 -14.27
CA VAL A 333 -32.32 14.97 -13.01
C VAL A 333 -33.30 15.74 -12.10
N LEU A 334 -34.37 16.30 -12.67
CA LEU A 334 -35.44 16.98 -11.92
C LEU A 334 -36.55 16.00 -11.48
N PRO A 335 -37.33 16.31 -10.44
CA PRO A 335 -38.50 15.51 -10.06
C PRO A 335 -39.55 15.48 -11.18
N LYS A 336 -40.33 14.39 -11.31
CA LYS A 336 -41.37 14.24 -12.37
C LYS A 336 -42.34 15.43 -12.48
N LYS A 337 -42.63 16.11 -11.37
CA LYS A 337 -43.52 17.28 -11.31
C LYS A 337 -42.93 18.54 -11.95
N GLU A 338 -41.60 18.71 -11.86
CA GLU A 338 -40.89 19.89 -12.38
C GLU A 338 -40.56 19.75 -13.87
N ARG A 339 -40.44 18.51 -14.38
CA ARG A 339 -40.14 18.20 -15.80
C ARG A 339 -41.20 18.67 -16.79
N ARG A 340 -42.45 18.85 -16.34
CA ARG A 340 -43.60 19.20 -17.18
C ARG A 340 -43.80 20.72 -17.31
N ARG A 341 -42.99 21.53 -16.63
CA ARG A 341 -43.05 23.00 -16.71
C ARG A 341 -42.08 23.48 -17.78
N ASP A 342 -42.52 24.45 -18.58
CA ASP A 342 -41.65 25.14 -19.54
C ASP A 342 -40.50 25.89 -18.81
N PRO A 343 -39.39 26.22 -19.50
CA PRO A 343 -38.28 26.98 -18.93
C PRO A 343 -38.73 28.32 -18.30
N ALA A 344 -39.74 28.96 -18.88
CA ALA A 344 -40.38 30.16 -18.32
C ALA A 344 -41.18 29.86 -17.02
N GLY A 345 -41.80 28.69 -16.92
CA GLY A 345 -42.48 28.22 -15.71
C GLY A 345 -41.54 27.71 -14.62
N LEU A 346 -40.29 27.35 -14.96
CA LEU A 346 -39.21 27.10 -14.00
C LEU A 346 -38.63 28.43 -13.46
N ARG A 347 -38.38 29.41 -14.34
CA ARG A 347 -37.98 30.78 -13.95
C ARG A 347 -39.01 31.48 -13.09
N ALA A 348 -40.29 31.39 -13.43
CA ALA A 348 -41.37 31.98 -12.61
C ALA A 348 -41.43 31.40 -11.19
N VAL A 349 -41.01 30.16 -10.99
CA VAL A 349 -40.92 29.53 -9.65
C VAL A 349 -39.68 30.03 -8.91
N ALA A 350 -38.53 30.15 -9.59
CA ALA A 350 -37.32 30.72 -9.01
C ALA A 350 -37.48 32.21 -8.66
N ASP A 351 -38.06 33.00 -9.55
CA ASP A 351 -38.39 34.42 -9.32
C ASP A 351 -39.49 34.57 -8.27
N SER A 352 -40.45 33.64 -8.14
CA SER A 352 -41.39 33.65 -7.02
C SER A 352 -40.71 33.30 -5.68
N ASP A 353 -39.68 32.45 -5.69
CA ASP A 353 -38.86 32.17 -4.50
C ASP A 353 -37.94 33.36 -4.13
N ASP A 354 -37.44 34.13 -5.13
CA ASP A 354 -36.60 35.31 -4.92
C ASP A 354 -37.41 36.60 -4.60
N SER A 355 -38.57 36.80 -5.23
CA SER A 355 -39.45 37.96 -4.96
C SER A 355 -40.23 37.86 -3.65
N LEU A 356 -40.33 36.67 -3.06
CA LEU A 356 -40.76 36.48 -1.66
C LEU A 356 -39.67 36.86 -0.63
N VAL A 357 -38.45 37.21 -1.07
CA VAL A 357 -37.35 37.63 -0.19
C VAL A 357 -37.41 39.13 0.14
N ASP A 358 -37.94 39.98 -0.75
CA ASP A 358 -37.90 41.44 -0.59
C ASP A 358 -39.23 42.11 -0.19
N GLY A 359 -40.37 41.41 -0.18
CA GLY A 359 -41.65 42.06 0.15
C GLY A 359 -42.75 41.12 0.62
N ALA A 360 -42.92 41.03 1.93
CA ALA A 360 -44.06 40.44 2.65
C ALA A 360 -44.22 38.90 2.62
N THR A 361 -43.99 38.31 3.81
CA THR A 361 -44.44 37.00 4.32
C THR A 361 -43.66 35.75 3.84
N ALA A 362 -42.46 35.47 4.35
CA ALA A 362 -42.21 34.81 5.65
C ALA A 362 -42.90 33.45 5.95
N ASP A 363 -43.85 32.95 5.15
CA ASP A 363 -44.79 31.93 5.69
C ASP A 363 -44.76 30.50 5.08
N LEU A 364 -44.11 30.25 3.94
CA LEU A 364 -44.02 28.88 3.39
C LEU A 364 -42.64 28.22 3.55
N ALA A 365 -41.55 28.99 3.54
CA ALA A 365 -40.18 28.49 3.81
C ALA A 365 -39.58 29.00 5.14
N GLY A 366 -40.22 29.98 5.79
CA GLY A 366 -39.87 30.48 7.13
C GLY A 366 -40.26 29.55 8.30
N ARG A 367 -40.96 28.44 8.01
CA ARG A 367 -41.49 27.48 9.00
C ARG A 367 -40.74 26.13 9.05
N GLY A 368 -39.70 25.92 8.24
CA GLY A 368 -38.89 24.70 8.25
C GLY A 368 -38.13 24.50 9.57
N PHE A 369 -37.90 23.26 9.99
CA PHE A 369 -37.12 22.92 11.19
C PHE A 369 -35.74 23.61 11.18
N LEU A 370 -35.02 23.56 10.06
CA LEU A 370 -33.68 24.17 9.90
C LEU A 370 -33.69 25.70 10.07
N GLY A 371 -34.72 26.40 9.59
CA GLY A 371 -34.83 27.86 9.74
C GLY A 371 -35.21 28.30 11.17
N ARG A 372 -35.90 27.44 11.94
CA ARG A 372 -36.12 27.63 13.37
C ARG A 372 -34.86 27.31 14.17
N TRP A 373 -34.17 26.24 13.81
CA TRP A 373 -32.89 25.83 14.39
C TRP A 373 -31.84 26.93 14.27
N ALA A 374 -31.61 27.44 13.05
CA ALA A 374 -30.66 28.52 12.81
C ALA A 374 -30.96 29.76 13.66
N ARG A 375 -32.25 30.14 13.79
CA ARG A 375 -32.66 31.24 14.67
C ARG A 375 -32.45 30.94 16.15
N ALA A 376 -32.65 29.71 16.58
CA ALA A 376 -32.41 29.31 17.97
C ALA A 376 -30.93 29.42 18.32
N VAL A 377 -30.05 28.88 17.46
CA VAL A 377 -28.59 28.94 17.60
C VAL A 377 -28.10 30.39 17.61
N THR A 378 -28.56 31.24 16.68
CA THR A 378 -28.11 32.64 16.63
C THR A 378 -28.75 33.55 17.69
N ARG A 379 -29.88 33.16 18.29
CA ARG A 379 -30.52 33.92 19.39
C ARG A 379 -29.85 33.68 20.73
N HIS A 380 -29.33 32.49 20.97
CA HIS A 380 -28.62 32.12 22.20
C HIS A 380 -27.25 31.49 21.90
N PRO A 381 -26.33 32.23 21.25
CA PRO A 381 -25.11 31.64 20.70
C PRO A 381 -24.16 31.11 21.77
N VAL A 382 -24.05 31.75 22.93
CA VAL A 382 -23.20 31.27 24.04
C VAL A 382 -23.70 29.93 24.59
N VAL A 383 -25.01 29.82 24.81
CA VAL A 383 -25.63 28.58 25.34
C VAL A 383 -25.53 27.45 24.32
N ALA A 384 -25.82 27.75 23.06
CA ALA A 384 -25.69 26.77 21.97
C ALA A 384 -24.25 26.27 21.82
N LEU A 385 -23.27 27.17 21.86
CA LEU A 385 -21.85 26.83 21.80
C LEU A 385 -21.42 25.96 22.98
N LEU A 386 -21.79 26.35 24.21
CA LEU A 386 -21.42 25.60 25.42
C LEU A 386 -22.04 24.21 25.43
N ILE A 387 -23.33 24.08 25.10
CA ILE A 387 -24.00 22.77 25.02
C ILE A 387 -23.33 21.89 23.95
N ALA A 388 -23.04 22.44 22.77
CA ALA A 388 -22.40 21.69 21.69
C ALA A 388 -21.00 21.19 22.07
N VAL A 389 -20.15 22.08 22.63
CA VAL A 389 -18.80 21.74 23.07
C VAL A 389 -18.83 20.71 24.20
N VAL A 390 -19.74 20.86 25.18
CA VAL A 390 -19.88 19.88 26.26
C VAL A 390 -20.38 18.53 25.73
N ALA A 391 -21.39 18.51 24.85
CA ALA A 391 -21.92 17.28 24.30
C ALA A 391 -20.85 16.48 23.52
N VAL A 392 -20.10 17.14 22.63
CA VAL A 392 -19.00 16.51 21.88
C VAL A 392 -17.84 16.17 22.80
N GLY A 393 -17.53 17.03 23.77
CA GLY A 393 -16.50 16.79 24.78
C GLY A 393 -16.76 15.55 25.62
N VAL A 394 -18.00 15.31 26.04
CA VAL A 394 -18.40 14.09 26.77
C VAL A 394 -18.18 12.84 25.92
N ILE A 395 -18.55 12.89 24.64
CA ILE A 395 -18.31 11.78 23.70
C ILE A 395 -16.81 11.56 23.45
N ALA A 396 -15.98 12.61 23.57
CA ALA A 396 -14.54 12.54 23.40
C ALA A 396 -13.78 12.05 24.65
N VAL A 397 -14.39 12.07 25.84
CA VAL A 397 -13.74 11.62 27.11
C VAL A 397 -13.09 10.23 27.01
N PRO A 398 -13.71 9.20 26.40
CA PRO A 398 -13.13 7.86 26.33
C PRO A 398 -11.77 7.81 25.63
N VAL A 399 -11.43 8.77 24.75
CA VAL A 399 -10.11 8.85 24.09
C VAL A 399 -8.96 8.83 25.09
N ALA A 400 -9.15 9.39 26.29
CA ALA A 400 -8.13 9.40 27.33
C ALA A 400 -7.76 7.99 27.84
N SER A 401 -8.61 7.00 27.59
CA SER A 401 -8.38 5.58 27.92
C SER A 401 -8.00 4.72 26.71
N MET A 402 -7.76 5.35 25.55
CA MET A 402 -7.46 4.64 24.31
C MET A 402 -6.21 3.77 24.46
N ARG A 403 -6.38 2.49 24.15
CA ARG A 403 -5.28 1.53 24.00
C ARG A 403 -5.26 1.06 22.57
N THR A 404 -4.05 0.83 22.07
CA THR A 404 -3.85 0.36 20.71
C THR A 404 -2.99 -0.88 20.68
N ALA A 405 -3.31 -1.82 19.80
CA ALA A 405 -2.50 -2.98 19.48
C ALA A 405 -2.69 -3.34 18.01
N LEU A 406 -1.79 -4.16 17.47
CA LEU A 406 -2.00 -4.80 16.17
C LEU A 406 -3.00 -5.96 16.30
N PRO A 407 -3.65 -6.37 15.18
CA PRO A 407 -4.60 -7.47 15.20
C PRO A 407 -3.97 -8.75 15.75
N SER A 408 -4.68 -9.43 16.65
CA SER A 408 -4.28 -10.73 17.19
C SER A 408 -5.46 -11.71 17.17
N ALA A 409 -5.18 -13.02 17.25
CA ALA A 409 -6.22 -14.06 17.34
C ALA A 409 -7.13 -13.89 18.58
N GLU A 410 -6.67 -13.17 19.61
CA GLU A 410 -7.43 -12.81 20.81
C GLU A 410 -8.66 -11.92 20.49
N ASN A 411 -8.72 -11.27 19.32
CA ASN A 411 -9.82 -10.39 18.95
C ASN A 411 -10.76 -10.99 17.89
N ALA A 412 -10.45 -12.20 17.41
CA ALA A 412 -11.27 -12.90 16.42
C ALA A 412 -12.63 -13.34 16.99
N ASP A 413 -13.60 -13.58 16.10
CA ASP A 413 -14.94 -14.07 16.43
C ASP A 413 -14.87 -15.41 17.18
N PRO A 414 -15.48 -15.53 18.39
CA PRO A 414 -15.58 -16.79 19.13
C PRO A 414 -16.10 -17.98 18.32
N ALA A 415 -16.87 -17.75 17.26
CA ALA A 415 -17.36 -18.80 16.37
C ALA A 415 -16.28 -19.39 15.44
N THR A 416 -15.14 -18.71 15.26
CA THR A 416 -14.07 -19.15 14.36
C THR A 416 -13.15 -20.18 15.00
N SER A 417 -12.68 -21.14 14.20
CA SER A 417 -11.70 -22.15 14.66
C SER A 417 -10.40 -21.50 15.15
N GLN A 418 -9.96 -20.42 14.51
CA GLN A 418 -8.77 -19.66 14.93
C GLN A 418 -8.90 -19.14 16.37
N ARG A 419 -10.06 -18.58 16.73
CA ARG A 419 -10.30 -18.11 18.10
C ARG A 419 -10.38 -19.26 19.09
N GLN A 420 -11.05 -20.34 18.72
CA GLN A 420 -11.21 -21.50 19.59
C GLN A 420 -9.86 -22.19 19.85
N ALA A 421 -9.00 -22.30 18.84
CA ALA A 421 -7.61 -22.75 18.97
C ALA A 421 -6.81 -21.84 19.92
N TYR A 422 -6.94 -20.52 19.79
CA TYR A 422 -6.29 -19.56 20.70
C TYR A 422 -6.74 -19.76 22.15
N ASP A 423 -8.05 -19.84 22.41
CA ASP A 423 -8.59 -20.02 23.76
C ASP A 423 -8.11 -21.36 24.38
N LEU A 424 -8.03 -22.43 23.59
CA LEU A 424 -7.48 -23.72 24.02
C LEU A 424 -5.98 -23.64 24.34
N LEU A 425 -5.19 -22.92 23.54
CA LEU A 425 -3.76 -22.71 23.81
C LEU A 425 -3.55 -21.93 25.11
N VAL A 426 -4.35 -20.88 25.33
CA VAL A 426 -4.34 -20.11 26.57
C VAL A 426 -4.77 -20.96 27.77
N GLU A 427 -5.80 -21.79 27.63
CA GLU A 427 -6.27 -22.71 28.69
C GLU A 427 -5.19 -23.76 29.04
N GLY A 428 -4.57 -24.39 28.04
CA GLY A 428 -3.64 -25.50 28.21
C GLY A 428 -2.22 -25.10 28.61
N PHE A 429 -1.72 -23.98 28.07
CA PHE A 429 -0.32 -23.54 28.18
C PHE A 429 -0.15 -22.18 28.86
N GLY A 430 -1.25 -21.46 29.12
CA GLY A 430 -1.25 -20.14 29.73
C GLY A 430 -1.17 -19.00 28.69
N PRO A 431 -1.54 -17.76 29.06
CA PRO A 431 -1.65 -16.63 28.12
C PRO A 431 -0.34 -16.30 27.38
N GLY A 432 0.79 -16.37 28.08
CA GLY A 432 2.08 -15.99 27.49
C GLY A 432 2.70 -17.00 26.53
N SER A 433 2.10 -18.19 26.37
CA SER A 433 2.46 -19.13 25.29
C SER A 433 2.25 -18.52 23.90
N GLN A 434 1.31 -17.58 23.77
CA GLN A 434 1.01 -16.85 22.54
C GLN A 434 1.79 -15.53 22.44
N SER A 435 2.81 -15.33 23.28
CA SER A 435 3.53 -14.07 23.41
C SER A 435 5.02 -14.26 23.64
N THR A 436 5.55 -15.39 23.18
CA THR A 436 6.98 -15.69 23.30
C THR A 436 7.83 -14.59 22.67
N LEU A 437 8.79 -14.12 23.44
CA LEU A 437 9.78 -13.15 23.03
C LEU A 437 11.07 -13.90 22.72
N VAL A 438 11.76 -13.47 21.66
CA VAL A 438 13.07 -14.02 21.31
C VAL A 438 14.12 -12.99 21.66
N VAL A 439 15.14 -13.39 22.41
CA VAL A 439 16.28 -12.55 22.75
C VAL A 439 17.49 -13.13 22.06
N LEU A 440 18.04 -12.37 21.13
CA LEU A 440 19.27 -12.70 20.42
C LEU A 440 20.44 -11.98 21.06
N VAL A 441 21.52 -12.71 21.26
CA VAL A 441 22.79 -12.17 21.72
C VAL A 441 23.82 -12.45 20.64
N ASP A 442 24.35 -11.42 20.00
CA ASP A 442 25.32 -11.55 18.90
C ASP A 442 26.63 -10.83 19.22
N GLY A 443 27.74 -11.51 18.95
CA GLY A 443 29.06 -10.95 19.14
C GLY A 443 30.10 -11.99 19.60
N PRO A 444 31.37 -11.57 19.69
CA PRO A 444 32.49 -12.46 20.04
C PRO A 444 32.35 -13.12 21.41
N GLU A 445 31.59 -12.51 22.33
CA GLU A 445 31.33 -13.00 23.69
C GLU A 445 29.86 -13.44 23.89
N ALA A 446 29.14 -13.79 22.82
CA ALA A 446 27.71 -14.09 22.87
C ALA A 446 27.34 -15.18 23.89
N ALA A 447 28.14 -16.25 24.00
CA ALA A 447 27.89 -17.33 24.95
C ALA A 447 27.99 -16.89 26.42
N SER A 448 29.01 -16.09 26.77
CA SER A 448 29.17 -15.57 28.13
C SER A 448 28.11 -14.53 28.46
N VAL A 449 27.76 -13.67 27.51
CA VAL A 449 26.71 -12.66 27.68
C VAL A 449 25.33 -13.32 27.84
N ALA A 450 25.01 -14.34 27.04
CA ALA A 450 23.77 -15.10 27.17
C ALA A 450 23.64 -15.77 28.56
N ALA A 451 24.73 -16.30 29.11
CA ALA A 451 24.77 -16.89 30.44
C ALA A 451 24.57 -15.85 31.57
N GLU A 452 24.97 -14.59 31.35
CA GLU A 452 24.74 -13.49 32.28
C GLU A 452 23.31 -12.94 32.19
N VAL A 453 22.80 -12.80 30.96
CA VAL A 453 21.51 -12.17 30.66
C VAL A 453 20.33 -13.08 30.98
N GLY A 454 20.42 -14.38 30.70
CA GLY A 454 19.32 -15.34 30.93
C GLY A 454 18.74 -15.29 32.35
N PRO A 455 19.56 -15.40 33.42
CA PRO A 455 19.09 -15.30 34.80
C PRO A 455 18.53 -13.92 35.18
N ARG A 456 19.05 -12.83 34.58
CA ARG A 456 18.51 -11.48 34.80
C ARG A 456 17.12 -11.34 34.22
N ILE A 457 16.90 -11.86 33.01
CA ILE A 457 15.60 -11.90 32.37
C ILE A 457 14.62 -12.75 33.19
N GLN A 458 15.06 -13.93 33.63
CA GLN A 458 14.23 -14.83 34.46
C GLN A 458 13.77 -14.19 35.78
N ALA A 459 14.52 -13.21 36.30
CA ALA A 459 14.18 -12.48 37.52
C ALA A 459 13.20 -11.30 37.29
N LEU A 460 12.89 -10.95 36.04
CA LEU A 460 11.94 -9.89 35.73
C LEU A 460 10.51 -10.31 36.09
N PRO A 461 9.66 -9.35 36.53
CA PRO A 461 8.25 -9.63 36.76
C PRO A 461 7.57 -10.06 35.47
N ASP A 462 6.59 -10.95 35.58
CA ASP A 462 5.82 -11.50 34.45
C ASP A 462 6.60 -12.46 33.52
N VAL A 463 7.81 -12.91 33.88
CA VAL A 463 8.49 -14.00 33.15
C VAL A 463 8.15 -15.35 33.78
N VAL A 464 7.57 -16.26 32.98
CA VAL A 464 7.22 -17.63 33.42
C VAL A 464 8.37 -18.59 33.19
N ALA A 465 9.00 -18.52 32.01
CA ALA A 465 10.10 -19.40 31.65
C ALA A 465 11.09 -18.72 30.70
N VAL A 466 12.35 -19.08 30.84
CA VAL A 466 13.43 -18.74 29.90
C VAL A 466 14.08 -20.05 29.46
N THR A 467 14.17 -20.27 28.15
CA THR A 467 14.82 -21.48 27.62
C THR A 467 16.34 -21.36 27.73
N PRO A 468 17.07 -22.49 27.80
CA PRO A 468 18.51 -22.48 27.62
C PRO A 468 18.90 -21.83 26.28
N ALA A 469 20.03 -21.12 26.26
CA ALA A 469 20.53 -20.47 25.06
C ALA A 469 20.92 -21.50 23.99
N ILE A 470 20.45 -21.30 22.76
CA ILE A 470 20.78 -22.14 21.61
C ILE A 470 21.84 -21.40 20.77
N PRO A 471 23.03 -21.98 20.56
CA PRO A 471 24.06 -21.36 19.73
C PRO A 471 23.70 -21.40 18.24
N SER A 472 24.09 -20.37 17.50
CA SER A 472 24.07 -20.37 16.03
C SER A 472 25.07 -21.39 15.45
N ARG A 473 24.93 -21.72 14.17
CA ARG A 473 25.82 -22.68 13.48
C ARG A 473 27.29 -22.26 13.54
N ASP A 474 27.55 -20.96 13.51
CA ASP A 474 28.89 -20.36 13.60
C ASP A 474 29.31 -20.00 15.03
N GLY A 475 28.45 -20.25 16.04
CA GLY A 475 28.68 -19.95 17.45
C GLY A 475 28.74 -18.46 17.81
N SER A 476 28.55 -17.56 16.83
CA SER A 476 28.65 -16.11 17.00
C SER A 476 27.41 -15.47 17.62
N ALA A 477 26.27 -16.17 17.60
CA ALA A 477 25.02 -15.72 18.18
C ALA A 477 24.41 -16.79 19.11
N GLN A 478 23.60 -16.34 20.06
CA GLN A 478 22.83 -17.17 20.98
C GLN A 478 21.36 -16.75 20.95
N LEU A 479 20.46 -17.72 20.87
CA LEU A 479 19.02 -17.52 20.90
C LEU A 479 18.47 -17.95 22.25
N ILE A 480 17.75 -17.04 22.92
CA ILE A 480 17.04 -17.29 24.17
C ILE A 480 15.55 -17.01 23.94
N THR A 481 14.69 -17.99 24.19
CA THR A 481 13.24 -17.79 24.15
C THR A 481 12.71 -17.48 25.55
N VAL A 482 11.91 -16.44 25.66
CA VAL A 482 11.31 -15.96 26.90
C VAL A 482 9.80 -16.09 26.81
N VAL A 483 9.19 -16.82 27.74
CA VAL A 483 7.74 -17.00 27.83
C VAL A 483 7.20 -16.05 28.91
N PRO A 484 6.42 -15.02 28.56
CA PRO A 484 5.78 -14.14 29.54
C PRO A 484 4.62 -14.83 30.28
N GLY A 485 4.05 -14.14 31.27
CA GLY A 485 2.85 -14.55 32.00
C GLY A 485 1.58 -13.96 31.41
N SER A 486 1.68 -12.83 30.72
CA SER A 486 0.57 -12.16 30.03
C SER A 486 0.53 -12.41 28.52
N GLY A 487 -0.64 -12.16 27.92
CA GLY A 487 -0.89 -12.33 26.49
C GLY A 487 -0.37 -11.18 25.62
N PRO A 488 -0.56 -11.24 24.29
CA PRO A 488 0.20 -10.41 23.35
C PRO A 488 -0.27 -8.95 23.34
N THR A 489 -1.53 -8.71 23.70
CA THR A 489 -2.13 -7.37 23.75
C THR A 489 -2.16 -6.76 25.17
N ASP A 490 -1.63 -7.46 26.18
CA ASP A 490 -1.58 -6.98 27.58
C ASP A 490 -0.44 -5.95 27.75
N GLU A 491 -0.73 -4.89 28.51
CA GLU A 491 0.23 -3.82 28.83
C GLU A 491 1.43 -4.35 29.63
N ARG A 492 1.23 -5.44 30.39
CA ARG A 492 2.32 -6.13 31.11
C ARG A 492 3.37 -6.71 30.16
N THR A 493 2.96 -7.28 29.02
CA THR A 493 3.90 -7.83 28.02
C THR A 493 4.71 -6.70 27.37
N SER A 494 4.07 -5.60 27.00
CA SER A 494 4.78 -4.41 26.49
C SER A 494 5.77 -3.83 27.51
N THR A 495 5.38 -3.77 28.79
CA THR A 495 6.26 -3.34 29.88
C THR A 495 7.43 -4.31 30.07
N LEU A 496 7.19 -5.62 29.95
CA LEU A 496 8.24 -6.64 30.03
C LEU A 496 9.25 -6.51 28.88
N VAL A 497 8.81 -6.31 27.64
CA VAL A 497 9.74 -6.08 26.50
C VAL A 497 10.64 -4.89 26.77
N ARG A 498 10.08 -3.75 27.21
CA ARG A 498 10.86 -2.57 27.57
C ARG A 498 11.79 -2.84 28.76
N ALA A 499 11.35 -3.62 29.75
CA ALA A 499 12.16 -4.01 30.91
C ALA A 499 13.34 -4.89 30.49
N ILE A 500 13.14 -5.89 29.62
CA ILE A 500 14.20 -6.74 29.08
C ILE A 500 15.24 -5.86 28.36
N ARG A 501 14.81 -4.99 27.44
CA ARG A 501 15.70 -4.08 26.71
C ARG A 501 16.52 -3.19 27.66
N SER A 502 15.86 -2.59 28.65
CA SER A 502 16.55 -1.77 29.65
C SER A 502 17.51 -2.54 30.55
N ALA A 503 17.24 -3.84 30.79
CA ALA A 503 18.10 -4.70 31.61
C ALA A 503 19.31 -5.23 30.83
N THR A 504 19.23 -5.24 29.49
CA THR A 504 20.30 -5.67 28.58
C THR A 504 21.09 -4.51 27.98
N ASP A 505 20.61 -3.28 28.14
CA ASP A 505 21.30 -2.07 27.69
C ASP A 505 22.69 -1.92 28.33
N GLY A 506 23.70 -1.67 27.49
CA GLY A 506 25.07 -1.44 27.94
C GLY A 506 25.88 -2.69 28.28
N THR A 507 25.37 -3.88 27.94
CA THR A 507 26.15 -5.12 28.03
C THR A 507 27.36 -5.03 27.09
N ARG A 508 28.57 -5.28 27.61
CA ARG A 508 29.81 -5.20 26.82
C ARG A 508 30.10 -6.57 26.21
N GLY A 509 30.61 -6.59 24.98
CA GLY A 509 31.10 -7.80 24.31
C GLY A 509 30.10 -8.51 23.40
N ALA A 510 28.81 -8.16 23.48
CA ALA A 510 27.77 -8.62 22.55
C ALA A 510 26.60 -7.63 22.49
N GLU A 511 25.96 -7.56 21.33
CA GLU A 511 24.71 -6.85 21.11
C GLU A 511 23.53 -7.75 21.51
N VAL A 512 22.55 -7.20 22.23
CA VAL A 512 21.37 -7.95 22.68
C VAL A 512 20.12 -7.34 22.05
N LEU A 513 19.43 -8.14 21.23
CA LEU A 513 18.23 -7.73 20.50
C LEU A 513 17.02 -8.51 21.01
N VAL A 514 15.93 -7.79 21.30
CA VAL A 514 14.64 -8.41 21.64
C VAL A 514 13.75 -8.36 20.40
N THR A 515 13.41 -9.52 19.87
CA THR A 515 12.65 -9.77 18.65
C THR A 515 11.56 -10.84 18.88
N GLY A 516 10.98 -11.35 17.79
CA GLY A 516 9.78 -12.18 17.75
C GLY A 516 8.54 -11.37 17.41
N GLN A 517 7.47 -12.05 16.96
CA GLN A 517 6.26 -11.40 16.46
C GLN A 517 5.65 -10.40 17.47
N THR A 518 5.57 -10.78 18.74
CA THR A 518 5.05 -9.88 19.79
C THR A 518 5.91 -8.64 19.99
N ALA A 519 7.24 -8.76 19.91
CA ALA A 519 8.15 -7.61 20.03
C ALA A 519 8.03 -6.67 18.82
N LEU A 520 7.89 -7.22 17.60
CA LEU A 520 7.60 -6.43 16.40
C LEU A 520 6.28 -5.68 16.55
N ASP A 521 5.24 -6.37 17.02
CA ASP A 521 3.91 -5.76 17.13
C ASP A 521 3.92 -4.59 18.14
N ILE A 522 4.68 -4.74 19.23
CA ILE A 522 4.91 -3.69 20.22
C ILE A 522 5.71 -2.52 19.61
N ASP A 523 6.78 -2.79 18.88
CA ASP A 523 7.61 -1.75 18.24
C ASP A 523 6.83 -0.95 17.21
N VAL A 524 6.04 -1.63 16.37
CA VAL A 524 5.16 -0.97 15.40
C VAL A 524 4.10 -0.15 16.10
N THR A 525 3.51 -0.67 17.17
CA THR A 525 2.52 0.07 17.97
C THR A 525 3.12 1.31 18.62
N ASP A 526 4.31 1.21 19.19
CA ASP A 526 5.03 2.33 19.81
C ASP A 526 5.42 3.39 18.76
N ALA A 527 5.88 2.97 17.58
CA ALA A 527 6.18 3.87 16.47
C ALA A 527 4.94 4.62 15.97
N LEU A 528 3.81 3.92 15.80
CA LEU A 528 2.54 4.53 15.38
C LEU A 528 1.99 5.52 16.42
N ASN A 529 2.06 5.17 17.70
CA ASN A 529 1.65 6.04 18.79
C ASN A 529 2.56 7.27 18.93
N GLY A 530 3.87 7.11 18.72
CA GLY A 530 4.83 8.23 18.66
C GLY A 530 4.59 9.14 17.45
N ALA A 531 4.14 8.58 16.33
CA ALA A 531 3.83 9.31 15.11
C ALA A 531 2.51 10.10 15.17
N LEU A 532 1.50 9.61 15.89
CA LEU A 532 0.16 10.21 15.92
C LEU A 532 0.17 11.71 16.30
N PRO A 533 0.85 12.18 17.37
CA PRO A 533 0.92 13.60 17.70
C PRO A 533 1.60 14.44 16.62
N ILE A 534 2.65 13.90 15.99
CA ILE A 534 3.39 14.55 14.91
C ILE A 534 2.47 14.73 13.70
N TYR A 535 1.73 13.69 13.34
CA TYR A 535 0.79 13.72 12.24
C TYR A 535 -0.40 14.67 12.50
N ILE A 536 -0.96 14.67 13.72
CA ILE A 536 -1.99 15.65 14.11
C ILE A 536 -1.45 17.08 14.00
N ALA A 537 -0.23 17.33 14.49
CA ALA A 537 0.39 18.65 14.40
C ALA A 537 0.59 19.08 12.94
N LEU A 538 1.07 18.18 12.08
CA LEU A 538 1.23 18.41 10.65
C LEU A 538 -0.10 18.80 10.00
N ILE A 539 -1.16 18.01 10.23
CA ILE A 539 -2.49 18.25 9.67
C ILE A 539 -3.07 19.57 10.19
N VAL A 540 -2.94 19.87 11.49
CA VAL A 540 -3.38 21.14 12.08
C VAL A 540 -2.69 22.34 11.43
N VAL A 541 -1.37 22.29 11.25
CA VAL A 541 -0.61 23.37 10.60
C VAL A 541 -1.04 23.51 9.15
N LEU A 542 -1.13 22.41 8.42
CA LEU A 542 -1.55 22.40 7.02
C LEU A 542 -2.99 22.94 6.86
N ALA A 543 -3.90 22.52 7.74
CA ALA A 543 -5.27 22.99 7.79
C ALA A 543 -5.35 24.51 7.96
N LEU A 544 -4.62 25.03 8.95
CA LEU A 544 -4.57 26.46 9.21
C LEU A 544 -4.04 27.21 7.99
N LEU A 545 -2.94 26.74 7.37
CA LEU A 545 -2.37 27.39 6.19
C LEU A 545 -3.34 27.38 5.00
N LEU A 546 -3.95 26.23 4.69
CA LEU A 546 -4.91 26.11 3.59
C LEU A 546 -6.15 26.97 3.81
N LEU A 547 -6.71 26.96 5.02
CA LEU A 547 -7.90 27.73 5.32
C LEU A 547 -7.64 29.24 5.41
N ILE A 548 -6.47 29.65 5.92
CA ILE A 548 -6.04 31.05 5.91
C ILE A 548 -5.93 31.55 4.47
N MET A 549 -5.34 30.74 3.58
CA MET A 549 -5.25 31.07 2.16
C MET A 549 -6.64 31.27 1.54
N LEU A 550 -7.59 30.43 1.94
CA LEU A 550 -8.89 30.31 1.32
C LEU A 550 -9.91 31.35 1.80
N PHE A 551 -10.04 31.52 3.12
CA PHE A 551 -11.01 32.44 3.72
C PHE A 551 -10.43 33.83 3.98
N ARG A 552 -9.10 34.00 3.83
CA ARG A 552 -8.38 35.23 4.16
C ARG A 552 -8.74 35.78 5.54
N SER A 553 -8.91 34.88 6.51
CA SER A 553 -9.24 35.16 7.92
C SER A 553 -8.37 34.31 8.82
N LEU A 554 -8.08 34.75 10.05
CA LEU A 554 -7.39 33.94 11.06
C LEU A 554 -8.37 33.25 12.03
N ALA A 555 -9.50 33.90 12.34
CA ALA A 555 -10.48 33.36 13.29
C ALA A 555 -11.22 32.15 12.71
N VAL A 556 -11.66 32.24 11.45
CA VAL A 556 -12.41 31.15 10.79
C VAL A 556 -11.60 29.85 10.74
N PRO A 557 -10.33 29.85 10.27
CA PRO A 557 -9.48 28.66 10.32
C PRO A 557 -9.28 28.10 11.73
N LEU A 558 -9.03 28.96 12.72
CA LEU A 558 -8.80 28.51 14.09
C LEU A 558 -10.02 27.79 14.67
N LEU A 559 -11.20 28.40 14.52
CA LEU A 559 -12.46 27.80 14.98
C LEU A 559 -12.74 26.46 14.30
N ALA A 560 -12.46 26.40 13.00
CA ALA A 560 -12.61 25.19 12.20
C ALA A 560 -11.69 24.08 12.67
N THR A 561 -10.42 24.38 12.89
CA THR A 561 -9.45 23.40 13.38
C THR A 561 -9.81 22.91 14.77
N VAL A 562 -10.27 23.79 15.68
CA VAL A 562 -10.77 23.37 17.00
C VAL A 562 -12.00 22.50 16.88
N GLY A 563 -12.94 22.87 16.00
CA GLY A 563 -14.13 22.05 15.70
C GLY A 563 -13.76 20.67 15.17
N PHE A 564 -12.80 20.60 14.23
CA PHE A 564 -12.26 19.34 13.70
C PHE A 564 -11.64 18.48 14.81
N LEU A 565 -10.80 19.06 15.68
CA LEU A 565 -10.19 18.32 16.79
C LEU A 565 -11.25 17.78 17.77
N LEU A 566 -12.33 18.53 18.01
CA LEU A 566 -13.46 18.04 18.82
C LEU A 566 -14.18 16.87 18.13
N SER A 567 -14.43 16.95 16.82
CA SER A 567 -15.04 15.87 16.03
C SER A 567 -14.16 14.63 15.99
N LEU A 568 -12.84 14.79 15.84
CA LEU A 568 -11.86 13.72 15.91
C LEU A 568 -11.86 13.07 17.30
N GLY A 569 -11.89 13.87 18.36
CA GLY A 569 -12.02 13.37 19.73
C GLY A 569 -13.30 12.55 19.91
N ALA A 570 -14.44 13.02 19.41
CA ALA A 570 -15.69 12.27 19.48
C ALA A 570 -15.68 11.00 18.64
N ALA A 571 -15.04 11.01 17.47
CA ALA A 571 -14.88 9.85 16.61
C ALA A 571 -14.08 8.75 17.34
N LEU A 572 -12.87 9.08 17.78
CA LEU A 572 -12.01 8.15 18.51
C LEU A 572 -12.65 7.71 19.83
N GLY A 573 -13.27 8.63 20.57
CA GLY A 573 -13.90 8.35 21.85
C GLY A 573 -15.11 7.43 21.73
N SER A 574 -15.89 7.56 20.65
CA SER A 574 -16.98 6.63 20.38
C SER A 574 -16.47 5.24 20.04
N VAL A 575 -15.40 5.13 19.26
CA VAL A 575 -14.81 3.82 18.95
C VAL A 575 -14.19 3.19 20.19
N VAL A 576 -13.53 3.95 21.07
CA VAL A 576 -13.10 3.44 22.38
C VAL A 576 -14.29 2.93 23.19
N ALA A 577 -15.37 3.71 23.31
CA ALA A 577 -16.55 3.28 24.07
C ALA A 577 -17.18 2.01 23.47
N ILE A 578 -17.24 1.89 22.15
CA ILE A 578 -17.91 0.78 21.47
C ILE A 578 -17.04 -0.47 21.39
N TYR A 579 -15.81 -0.35 20.87
CA TYR A 579 -14.92 -1.49 20.62
C TYR A 579 -14.04 -1.83 21.82
N GLN A 580 -13.62 -0.86 22.63
CA GLN A 580 -12.74 -1.12 23.77
C GLN A 580 -13.50 -1.34 25.07
N TRP A 581 -14.56 -0.57 25.34
CA TRP A 581 -15.42 -0.77 26.52
C TRP A 581 -16.60 -1.70 26.26
N GLY A 582 -16.87 -2.07 25.00
CA GLY A 582 -17.92 -3.01 24.63
C GLY A 582 -19.34 -2.42 24.61
N TRP A 583 -19.51 -1.09 24.53
CA TRP A 583 -20.85 -0.52 24.40
C TRP A 583 -21.45 -0.86 23.04
N LEU A 584 -22.73 -1.24 22.99
CA LEU A 584 -23.43 -1.58 21.75
C LEU A 584 -22.79 -2.75 20.97
N SER A 585 -22.00 -3.61 21.62
CA SER A 585 -21.36 -4.78 20.98
C SER A 585 -22.36 -5.66 20.23
N ASP A 586 -23.54 -5.91 20.82
CA ASP A 586 -24.60 -6.73 20.22
C ASP A 586 -25.19 -6.12 18.95
N VAL A 587 -25.20 -4.78 18.84
CA VAL A 587 -25.79 -4.06 17.70
C VAL A 587 -24.87 -4.09 16.49
N PHE A 588 -23.57 -3.93 16.72
CA PHE A 588 -22.56 -3.89 15.66
C PHE A 588 -21.90 -5.25 15.42
N GLN A 589 -22.41 -6.32 16.06
CA GLN A 589 -21.86 -7.67 16.00
C GLN A 589 -20.35 -7.70 16.28
N ILE A 590 -19.93 -6.94 17.29
CA ILE A 590 -18.54 -6.91 17.71
C ILE A 590 -18.28 -8.19 18.48
N ALA A 591 -17.52 -9.08 17.85
CA ALA A 591 -17.12 -10.37 18.40
C ALA A 591 -16.64 -10.26 19.85
N GLN A 592 -15.57 -9.48 20.08
CA GLN A 592 -14.88 -9.36 21.35
C GLN A 592 -14.34 -7.94 21.53
N PRO A 593 -14.70 -7.23 22.62
CA PRO A 593 -14.09 -5.95 22.94
C PRO A 593 -12.58 -6.07 23.19
N GLY A 594 -11.80 -5.10 22.72
CA GLY A 594 -10.34 -5.12 22.85
C GLY A 594 -9.67 -3.80 22.49
N PRO A 595 -8.33 -3.73 22.54
CA PRO A 595 -7.59 -2.54 22.09
C PRO A 595 -7.94 -2.17 20.65
N LEU A 596 -7.83 -0.87 20.33
CA LEU A 596 -8.03 -0.38 18.98
C LEU A 596 -6.84 -0.74 18.09
N LEU A 597 -7.02 -0.71 16.79
CA LEU A 597 -5.94 -0.95 15.85
C LEU A 597 -4.94 0.21 15.87
N SER A 598 -3.65 -0.09 16.03
CA SER A 598 -2.60 0.93 16.19
C SER A 598 -2.52 1.95 15.05
N PHE A 599 -2.82 1.56 13.81
CA PHE A 599 -2.80 2.48 12.66
C PHE A 599 -4.13 3.23 12.44
N MET A 600 -5.23 2.81 13.08
CA MET A 600 -6.55 3.40 12.88
C MET A 600 -6.58 4.90 13.26
N PRO A 601 -6.08 5.34 14.42
CA PRO A 601 -6.12 6.77 14.78
C PRO A 601 -5.45 7.66 13.74
N VAL A 602 -4.28 7.24 13.23
CA VAL A 602 -3.53 7.99 12.22
C VAL A 602 -4.32 8.11 10.92
N LEU A 603 -4.93 7.02 10.44
CA LEU A 603 -5.76 7.04 9.24
C LEU A 603 -7.03 7.90 9.42
N VAL A 604 -7.71 7.75 10.56
CA VAL A 604 -8.93 8.52 10.86
C VAL A 604 -8.65 10.01 10.90
N VAL A 605 -7.51 10.45 11.45
CA VAL A 605 -7.10 11.87 11.42
C VAL A 605 -7.04 12.38 9.99
N GLY A 606 -6.32 11.68 9.10
CA GLY A 606 -6.12 12.12 7.72
C GLY A 606 -7.40 12.13 6.90
N ILE A 607 -8.18 11.05 7.01
CA ILE A 607 -9.45 10.89 6.29
C ILE A 607 -10.48 11.90 6.79
N LEU A 608 -10.72 11.95 8.11
CA LEU A 608 -11.72 12.82 8.69
C LEU A 608 -11.39 14.29 8.44
N PHE A 609 -10.10 14.66 8.49
CA PHE A 609 -9.68 16.01 8.15
C PHE A 609 -10.09 16.37 6.73
N GLY A 610 -9.73 15.53 5.75
CA GLY A 610 -10.09 15.74 4.36
C GLY A 610 -11.61 15.92 4.17
N LEU A 611 -12.41 15.03 4.73
CA LEU A 611 -13.88 15.08 4.66
C LEU A 611 -14.48 16.30 5.38
N ALA A 612 -13.88 16.71 6.50
CA ALA A 612 -14.32 17.83 7.33
C ALA A 612 -13.95 19.21 6.77
N MET A 613 -13.24 19.30 5.64
CA MET A 613 -12.95 20.62 5.04
C MET A 613 -14.02 21.08 4.05
N ASP A 614 -14.71 20.15 3.42
CA ASP A 614 -15.48 20.43 2.20
C ASP A 614 -16.76 21.23 2.47
N TYR A 615 -17.51 20.90 3.52
CA TYR A 615 -18.71 21.69 3.87
C TYR A 615 -18.39 23.03 4.50
N GLN A 616 -17.15 23.25 4.95
CA GLN A 616 -16.77 24.55 5.49
C GLN A 616 -16.79 25.57 4.39
N MET A 617 -16.27 25.17 3.24
CA MET A 617 -16.32 25.99 2.04
C MET A 617 -17.74 26.31 1.64
N PHE A 618 -18.65 25.34 1.63
CA PHE A 618 -20.03 25.64 1.25
C PHE A 618 -20.79 26.49 2.26
N LEU A 619 -20.60 26.28 3.57
CA LEU A 619 -21.32 27.03 4.58
C LEU A 619 -20.69 28.41 4.80
N VAL A 620 -19.39 28.47 5.05
CA VAL A 620 -18.70 29.71 5.40
C VAL A 620 -18.58 30.64 4.21
N SER A 621 -18.33 30.13 2.99
CA SER A 621 -18.28 30.99 1.82
C SER A 621 -19.67 31.54 1.47
N ALA A 622 -20.74 30.77 1.63
CA ALA A 622 -22.10 31.30 1.49
C ALA A 622 -22.43 32.39 2.53
N ILE A 623 -21.91 32.27 3.76
CA ILE A 623 -22.04 33.32 4.79
C ILE A 623 -21.20 34.54 4.40
N HIS A 624 -19.98 34.32 3.91
CA HIS A 624 -19.06 35.38 3.47
C HIS A 624 -19.62 36.18 2.31
N GLU A 625 -20.19 35.51 1.29
CA GLU A 625 -20.86 36.12 0.15
C GLU A 625 -21.93 37.12 0.64
N GLN A 626 -22.75 36.71 1.59
CA GLN A 626 -23.83 37.56 2.12
C GLN A 626 -23.31 38.75 2.93
N HIS A 627 -22.21 38.57 3.68
CA HIS A 627 -21.55 39.65 4.42
C HIS A 627 -20.88 40.66 3.47
N ALA A 628 -20.21 40.18 2.42
CA ALA A 628 -19.59 41.01 1.39
C ALA A 628 -20.61 41.90 0.65
N HIS A 629 -21.86 41.44 0.52
CA HIS A 629 -22.98 42.24 -0.01
C HIS A 629 -23.58 43.23 1.00
N GLY A 630 -22.91 43.48 2.13
CA GLY A 630 -23.28 44.51 3.10
C GLY A 630 -24.36 44.10 4.11
N ARG A 631 -24.71 42.81 4.22
CA ARG A 631 -25.66 42.33 5.25
C ARG A 631 -24.98 42.33 6.62
N ARG A 632 -25.76 42.63 7.67
CA ARG A 632 -25.30 42.54 9.06
C ARG A 632 -24.83 41.11 9.37
N PRO A 633 -23.82 40.89 10.25
CA PRO A 633 -23.23 39.57 10.48
C PRO A 633 -24.24 38.46 10.79
N VAL A 634 -25.22 38.72 11.66
CA VAL A 634 -26.26 37.72 12.02
C VAL A 634 -27.18 37.40 10.84
N ASP A 635 -27.54 38.40 10.05
CA ASP A 635 -28.40 38.22 8.87
C ASP A 635 -27.64 37.47 7.75
N ALA A 636 -26.34 37.72 7.60
CA ALA A 636 -25.46 36.99 6.71
C ALA A 636 -25.34 35.51 7.11
N VAL A 637 -25.15 35.22 8.41
CA VAL A 637 -25.12 33.84 8.95
C VAL A 637 -26.45 33.13 8.68
N LEU A 638 -27.59 33.77 8.97
CA LEU A 638 -28.91 33.19 8.73
C LEU A 638 -29.19 32.94 7.25
N ALA A 639 -28.80 33.88 6.37
CA ALA A 639 -28.99 33.75 4.93
C ALA A 639 -28.10 32.66 4.32
N GLY A 640 -26.81 32.65 4.65
CA GLY A 640 -25.87 31.62 4.20
C GLY A 640 -26.28 30.22 4.70
N PHE A 641 -26.65 30.11 5.98
CA PHE A 641 -27.12 28.84 6.56
C PHE A 641 -28.35 28.28 5.83
N ARG A 642 -29.34 29.12 5.50
CA ARG A 642 -30.56 28.68 4.81
C ARG A 642 -30.27 28.05 3.45
N ARG A 643 -29.26 28.56 2.73
CA ARG A 643 -28.88 28.09 1.40
C ARG A 643 -28.04 26.82 1.45
N SER A 644 -27.13 26.71 2.42
CA SER A 644 -26.16 25.61 2.48
C SER A 644 -26.59 24.44 3.38
N ALA A 645 -27.36 24.68 4.44
CA ALA A 645 -27.69 23.64 5.43
C ALA A 645 -28.37 22.38 4.88
N PRO A 646 -29.35 22.45 3.96
CA PRO A 646 -29.98 21.25 3.41
C PRO A 646 -28.99 20.34 2.67
N VAL A 647 -28.00 20.93 1.98
CA VAL A 647 -26.98 20.17 1.24
C VAL A 647 -26.03 19.49 2.22
N VAL A 648 -25.58 20.21 3.24
CA VAL A 648 -24.66 19.68 4.27
C VAL A 648 -25.31 18.54 5.05
N VAL A 649 -26.58 18.67 5.47
CA VAL A 649 -27.30 17.60 6.18
C VAL A 649 -27.50 16.38 5.28
N ALA A 650 -27.83 16.57 4.00
CA ALA A 650 -27.98 15.46 3.06
C ALA A 650 -26.65 14.72 2.87
N ALA A 651 -25.56 15.45 2.63
CA ALA A 651 -24.22 14.88 2.49
C ALA A 651 -23.80 14.10 3.74
N ALA A 652 -23.99 14.68 4.93
CA ALA A 652 -23.70 14.04 6.20
C ALA A 652 -24.44 12.71 6.37
N LEU A 653 -25.74 12.67 6.06
CA LEU A 653 -26.55 11.45 6.16
C LEU A 653 -26.14 10.39 5.13
N ILE A 654 -25.76 10.80 3.92
CA ILE A 654 -25.33 9.89 2.86
C ILE A 654 -24.00 9.23 3.23
N MET A 655 -22.98 10.02 3.58
CA MET A 655 -21.68 9.49 4.00
C MET A 655 -21.80 8.62 5.25
N SER A 656 -22.57 9.07 6.24
CA SER A 656 -22.82 8.26 7.44
C SER A 656 -23.49 6.93 7.08
N GLY A 657 -24.43 6.91 6.13
CA GLY A 657 -25.05 5.67 5.64
C GLY A 657 -24.04 4.70 5.01
N VAL A 658 -23.10 5.22 4.21
CA VAL A 658 -22.01 4.42 3.63
C VAL A 658 -21.11 3.85 4.73
N PHE A 659 -20.62 4.71 5.63
CA PHE A 659 -19.71 4.31 6.70
C PHE A 659 -20.36 3.39 7.73
N VAL A 660 -21.66 3.51 7.99
CA VAL A 660 -22.41 2.56 8.82
C VAL A 660 -22.45 1.17 8.17
N GLY A 661 -22.60 1.08 6.85
CA GLY A 661 -22.54 -0.21 6.16
C GLY A 661 -21.19 -0.92 6.35
N PHE A 662 -20.10 -0.15 6.27
CA PHE A 662 -18.76 -0.63 6.60
C PHE A 662 -18.60 -0.91 8.10
N ALA A 663 -19.21 -0.11 8.99
CA ALA A 663 -19.20 -0.36 10.44
C ALA A 663 -19.83 -1.72 10.81
N THR A 664 -20.77 -2.20 10.00
CA THR A 664 -21.46 -3.48 10.18
C THR A 664 -20.86 -4.62 9.34
N SER A 665 -19.60 -4.52 8.91
CA SER A 665 -18.99 -5.50 8.01
C SER A 665 -18.59 -6.84 8.61
N GLY A 666 -18.63 -6.99 9.94
CA GLY A 666 -18.06 -8.14 10.65
C GLY A 666 -16.53 -8.10 10.74
N ASP A 667 -15.86 -7.50 9.74
CA ASP A 667 -14.44 -7.16 9.80
C ASP A 667 -14.16 -6.05 10.84
N GLN A 668 -13.31 -6.34 11.82
CA GLN A 668 -12.96 -5.40 12.89
C GLN A 668 -12.18 -4.17 12.40
N ILE A 669 -11.33 -4.33 11.37
CA ILE A 669 -10.53 -3.25 10.79
C ILE A 669 -11.42 -2.26 10.05
N ILE A 670 -12.21 -2.76 9.11
CA ILE A 670 -13.12 -1.95 8.30
C ILE A 670 -14.23 -1.38 9.19
N GLY A 671 -14.75 -2.19 10.11
CA GLY A 671 -15.83 -1.83 11.02
C GLY A 671 -15.46 -0.66 11.94
N SER A 672 -14.30 -0.75 12.61
CA SER A 672 -13.85 0.29 13.54
C SER A 672 -13.57 1.62 12.86
N ILE A 673 -12.94 1.60 11.66
CA ILE A 673 -12.71 2.82 10.87
C ILE A 673 -14.05 3.39 10.37
N GLY A 674 -14.94 2.56 9.84
CA GLY A 674 -16.29 2.97 9.41
C GLY A 674 -17.07 3.63 10.55
N MET A 675 -17.00 3.08 11.76
CA MET A 675 -17.65 3.68 12.93
C MET A 675 -17.01 5.02 13.33
N ALA A 676 -15.68 5.12 13.34
CA ALA A 676 -14.97 6.37 13.61
C ALA A 676 -15.39 7.47 12.62
N LEU A 677 -15.39 7.16 11.32
CA LEU A 677 -15.75 8.10 10.27
C LEU A 677 -17.23 8.50 10.35
N THR A 678 -18.13 7.55 10.64
CA THR A 678 -19.55 7.84 10.85
C THR A 678 -19.75 8.89 11.94
N VAL A 679 -19.21 8.64 13.13
CA VAL A 679 -19.36 9.57 14.26
C VAL A 679 -18.65 10.89 14.00
N GLY A 680 -17.44 10.84 13.46
CA GLY A 680 -16.65 12.03 13.15
C GLY A 680 -17.36 12.95 12.17
N VAL A 681 -17.92 12.39 11.10
CA VAL A 681 -18.70 13.12 10.09
C VAL A 681 -19.98 13.69 10.68
N LEU A 682 -20.71 12.94 11.51
CA LEU A 682 -21.91 13.45 12.18
C LEU A 682 -21.59 14.58 13.17
N ALA A 683 -20.53 14.42 13.97
CA ALA A 683 -20.06 15.43 14.90
C ALA A 683 -19.65 16.71 14.16
N ASP A 684 -18.89 16.57 13.08
CA ASP A 684 -18.46 17.70 12.27
C ASP A 684 -19.64 18.38 11.56
N ALA A 685 -20.39 17.64 10.74
CA ALA A 685 -21.41 18.22 9.89
C ALA A 685 -22.62 18.73 10.68
N LEU A 686 -23.04 18.05 11.75
CA LEU A 686 -24.24 18.42 12.51
C LEU A 686 -23.94 19.25 13.76
N VAL A 687 -22.83 19.03 14.45
CA VAL A 687 -22.53 19.78 15.67
C VAL A 687 -21.61 20.95 15.37
N VAL A 688 -20.46 20.70 14.74
CA VAL A 688 -19.50 21.77 14.44
C VAL A 688 -20.10 22.76 13.46
N ARG A 689 -20.63 22.31 12.32
CA ARG A 689 -21.10 23.20 11.27
C ARG A 689 -22.49 23.76 11.49
N MET A 690 -23.43 23.00 12.07
CA MET A 690 -24.78 23.51 12.27
C MET A 690 -24.97 24.27 13.59
N VAL A 691 -24.02 24.16 14.54
CA VAL A 691 -24.15 24.79 15.86
C VAL A 691 -22.93 25.65 16.21
N ILE A 692 -21.74 25.05 16.32
CA ILE A 692 -20.53 25.74 16.82
C ILE A 692 -20.16 26.90 15.89
N MET A 693 -20.06 26.65 14.58
CA MET A 693 -19.65 27.64 13.59
C MET A 693 -20.62 28.83 13.50
N PRO A 694 -21.95 28.65 13.30
CA PRO A 694 -22.88 29.76 13.30
C PRO A 694 -22.88 30.54 14.62
N ALA A 695 -22.89 29.84 15.77
CA ALA A 695 -22.87 30.49 17.07
C ALA A 695 -21.61 31.34 17.26
N ALA A 696 -20.44 30.78 16.94
CA ALA A 696 -19.18 31.48 17.12
C ALA A 696 -19.03 32.65 16.14
N LEU A 697 -19.44 32.51 14.87
CA LEU A 697 -19.47 33.63 13.91
C LEU A 697 -20.42 34.74 14.35
N THR A 698 -21.56 34.42 14.96
CA THR A 698 -22.44 35.45 15.53
C THR A 698 -21.84 36.17 16.74
N LEU A 699 -20.99 35.51 17.53
CA LEU A 699 -20.29 36.13 18.66
C LEU A 699 -19.11 37.00 18.19
N LEU A 700 -18.36 36.54 17.19
CA LEU A 700 -17.21 37.25 16.62
C LEU A 700 -17.64 38.44 15.75
N GLY A 701 -18.81 38.38 15.11
CA GLY A 701 -19.32 39.46 14.26
C GLY A 701 -18.33 39.80 13.13
N ASP A 702 -18.04 41.09 12.94
CA ASP A 702 -17.09 41.54 11.91
C ASP A 702 -15.64 41.11 12.18
N ALA A 703 -15.29 40.84 13.45
CA ALA A 703 -13.95 40.37 13.81
C ALA A 703 -13.65 38.96 13.25
N ALA A 704 -14.68 38.19 12.90
CA ALA A 704 -14.52 36.87 12.28
C ALA A 704 -13.75 36.94 10.94
N TRP A 705 -13.83 38.07 10.24
CA TRP A 705 -13.24 38.28 8.91
C TRP A 705 -11.94 39.08 8.95
N TRP A 706 -11.39 39.29 10.15
CA TRP A 706 -10.19 40.08 10.33
C TRP A 706 -8.92 39.34 9.89
N MET A 707 -8.02 40.07 9.23
CA MET A 707 -6.69 39.60 8.83
C MET A 707 -5.65 40.73 8.96
N PRO A 708 -4.43 40.46 9.46
CA PRO A 708 -3.36 41.44 9.49
C PRO A 708 -2.96 41.92 8.08
N ARG A 709 -2.73 43.23 7.91
CA ARG A 709 -2.40 43.84 6.61
C ARG A 709 -1.13 43.31 5.94
N TRP A 710 -0.17 42.82 6.72
CA TRP A 710 1.05 42.20 6.19
C TRP A 710 0.75 40.81 5.62
N MET A 711 -0.10 40.04 6.30
CA MET A 711 -0.52 38.71 5.88
C MET A 711 -1.40 38.78 4.63
N SER A 712 -2.31 39.77 4.55
CA SER A 712 -3.15 39.97 3.35
C SER A 712 -2.36 40.29 2.08
N ARG A 713 -1.10 40.72 2.19
CA ARG A 713 -0.18 40.97 1.06
C ARG A 713 0.59 39.72 0.62
N LEU A 714 0.89 38.81 1.55
CA LEU A 714 1.58 37.55 1.25
C LEU A 714 0.63 36.48 0.71
N VAL A 715 -0.61 36.45 1.20
CA VAL A 715 -1.56 35.39 0.85
C VAL A 715 -2.07 35.57 -0.59
N PRO A 716 -1.89 34.58 -1.49
CA PRO A 716 -2.38 34.65 -2.86
C PRO A 716 -3.91 34.65 -2.91
N ASN A 717 -4.49 35.36 -3.89
CA ASN A 717 -5.94 35.45 -4.05
C ASN A 717 -6.46 34.29 -4.91
N VAL A 718 -7.03 33.28 -4.26
CA VAL A 718 -7.55 32.07 -4.90
C VAL A 718 -9.06 32.20 -5.04
N ASP A 719 -9.57 32.36 -6.27
CA ASP A 719 -11.01 32.38 -6.57
C ASP A 719 -11.58 30.95 -6.55
N ALA A 720 -11.89 30.46 -5.35
CA ALA A 720 -12.38 29.11 -5.12
C ALA A 720 -13.85 28.89 -5.54
N GLU A 721 -14.63 29.95 -5.72
CA GLU A 721 -16.06 29.86 -6.09
C GLU A 721 -16.32 30.14 -7.58
N GLY A 722 -15.33 30.66 -8.31
CA GLY A 722 -15.49 31.07 -9.70
C GLY A 722 -16.31 32.36 -9.84
N GLN A 723 -16.19 33.28 -8.89
CA GLN A 723 -16.89 34.57 -8.94
C GLN A 723 -16.54 35.33 -10.22
N LYS A 724 -15.27 35.30 -10.63
CA LYS A 724 -14.83 35.89 -11.90
C LYS A 724 -15.48 35.25 -13.13
N LEU A 725 -15.75 33.94 -13.10
CA LEU A 725 -16.46 33.28 -14.21
C LEU A 725 -17.90 33.79 -14.30
N THR A 726 -18.57 33.99 -13.15
CA THR A 726 -19.94 34.49 -13.09
C THR A 726 -20.04 35.93 -13.60
N GLU A 727 -19.07 36.78 -13.24
CA GLU A 727 -18.95 38.14 -13.74
C GLU A 727 -18.70 38.18 -15.26
N LEU A 728 -17.79 37.34 -15.78
CA LEU A 728 -17.52 37.26 -17.22
C LEU A 728 -18.74 36.79 -18.01
N LEU A 729 -19.46 35.79 -17.52
CA LEU A 729 -20.68 35.30 -18.16
C LEU A 729 -21.83 36.32 -18.09
N ALA A 730 -21.92 37.08 -16.99
CA ALA A 730 -22.89 38.17 -16.86
C ALA A 730 -22.57 39.31 -17.85
N GLN A 731 -21.29 39.67 -18.00
CA GLN A 731 -20.82 40.65 -18.98
C GLN A 731 -21.10 40.21 -20.43
N GLU A 732 -20.88 38.93 -20.74
CA GLU A 732 -21.17 38.35 -22.06
C GLU A 732 -22.68 38.32 -22.35
N ALA A 733 -23.51 38.04 -21.34
CA ALA A 733 -24.97 38.11 -21.44
C ALA A 733 -25.49 39.54 -21.65
N THR A 734 -24.90 40.55 -20.98
CA THR A 734 -25.24 41.96 -21.20
C THR A 734 -24.69 42.52 -22.51
N GLY A 735 -23.52 42.07 -22.96
CA GLY A 735 -22.90 42.51 -24.22
C GLY A 735 -23.60 41.98 -25.49
N SER A 736 -24.33 40.86 -25.37
CA SER A 736 -25.12 40.30 -26.48
C SER A 736 -26.49 40.99 -26.67
N ALA A 737 -26.94 41.78 -25.69
CA ALA A 737 -28.25 42.46 -25.73
C ALA A 737 -28.23 43.85 -26.42
N ASP A 738 -27.04 44.40 -26.72
CA ASP A 738 -26.90 45.83 -27.10
C ASP A 738 -26.37 46.07 -28.53
N LEU A 739 -26.68 45.16 -29.47
CA LEU A 739 -26.45 45.40 -30.90
C LEU A 739 -27.79 45.61 -31.65
N PRO A 740 -28.17 46.87 -31.96
CA PRO A 740 -29.21 47.14 -32.93
C PRO A 740 -28.63 47.09 -34.35
N GLY A 741 -29.07 46.10 -35.13
CA GLY A 741 -29.38 46.23 -36.55
C GLY A 741 -28.23 46.49 -37.56
N GLY A 742 -27.85 45.41 -38.25
CA GLY A 742 -27.82 45.39 -39.73
C GLY A 742 -26.48 45.62 -40.43
N ARG A 743 -25.94 44.54 -41.03
CA ARG A 743 -26.01 44.35 -42.50
C ARG A 743 -25.54 42.95 -42.88
N ALA A 744 -26.33 42.34 -43.74
CA ALA A 744 -26.01 41.10 -44.42
C ALA A 744 -24.92 41.34 -45.45
N GLU A 745 -23.90 40.47 -45.46
CA GLU A 745 -23.12 40.23 -46.66
C GLU A 745 -22.91 38.73 -46.84
N ARG A 746 -23.66 38.19 -47.79
CA ARG A 746 -23.43 36.86 -48.37
C ARG A 746 -22.29 36.99 -49.38
N ARG A 747 -21.33 36.06 -49.36
CA ARG A 747 -20.79 35.48 -50.59
C ARG A 747 -20.15 34.10 -50.34
N ARG A 748 -20.92 33.12 -50.79
CA ARG A 748 -20.67 31.82 -51.47
C ARG A 748 -19.36 31.00 -51.34
N PRO A 749 -19.47 29.68 -51.61
CA PRO A 749 -18.50 28.63 -51.28
C PRO A 749 -17.55 28.30 -52.45
N GLU A 750 -16.38 27.75 -52.13
CA GLU A 750 -15.39 27.20 -53.07
C GLU A 750 -14.73 26.01 -52.34
N GLU A 751 -15.10 24.77 -52.67
CA GLU A 751 -14.61 23.91 -53.76
C GLU A 751 -13.33 23.15 -53.37
N ALA A 752 -13.31 21.88 -53.74
CA ALA A 752 -12.43 20.85 -53.19
C ALA A 752 -11.31 20.44 -54.16
N ALA A 753 -10.28 19.85 -53.55
CA ALA A 753 -9.25 18.97 -54.13
C ALA A 753 -8.04 19.66 -54.81
N PRO A 754 -6.96 18.91 -55.07
CA PRO A 754 -6.07 18.26 -54.09
C PRO A 754 -4.61 18.68 -54.37
N GLU A 755 -3.69 18.56 -53.40
CA GLU A 755 -2.27 18.80 -53.73
C GLU A 755 -1.34 17.66 -53.26
N GLU A 756 -0.57 17.26 -54.25
CA GLU A 756 0.34 16.14 -54.42
C GLU A 756 1.65 16.36 -53.64
N ALA A 757 2.34 15.25 -53.38
CA ALA A 757 3.66 15.22 -52.76
C ALA A 757 4.79 15.55 -53.75
N ALA A 758 5.75 16.41 -53.36
CA ALA A 758 7.17 16.38 -53.77
C ALA A 758 7.98 17.41 -52.92
N PRO A 759 9.33 17.45 -52.97
CA PRO A 759 10.22 16.86 -51.98
C PRO A 759 11.00 17.90 -51.14
N ALA A 760 11.72 17.39 -50.14
CA ALA A 760 12.64 18.13 -49.29
C ALA A 760 13.71 18.91 -50.07
N GLU A 761 13.94 20.18 -49.72
CA GLU A 761 15.11 20.93 -50.18
C GLU A 761 15.74 21.75 -49.02
N ALA A 762 16.99 21.37 -48.73
CA ALA A 762 18.13 22.10 -48.15
C ALA A 762 17.98 22.92 -46.84
N ALA A 763 18.62 22.40 -45.79
CA ALA A 763 19.05 23.16 -44.61
C ALA A 763 20.12 24.21 -44.96
N PRO A 764 20.17 25.38 -44.30
CA PRO A 764 21.21 26.36 -44.54
C PRO A 764 22.56 25.90 -43.99
N ALA A 765 23.60 26.06 -44.81
CA ALA A 765 24.98 25.68 -44.55
C ALA A 765 25.65 26.53 -43.45
N GLY A 766 26.40 25.84 -42.60
CA GLY A 766 27.68 26.24 -41.98
C GLY A 766 27.83 27.65 -41.40
N ALA A 767 27.68 27.78 -40.08
CA ALA A 767 28.29 28.88 -39.31
C ALA A 767 29.76 28.54 -38.98
N PRO A 768 30.67 29.52 -38.87
CA PRO A 768 32.12 29.30 -38.96
C PRO A 768 32.69 28.48 -37.79
N HIS A 769 33.49 27.46 -38.13
CA HIS A 769 34.28 26.68 -37.19
C HIS A 769 35.22 27.60 -36.38
N GLY A 770 35.09 27.59 -35.06
CA GLY A 770 35.96 28.33 -34.13
C GLY A 770 35.28 28.96 -32.90
N VAL A 771 33.95 28.93 -32.79
CA VAL A 771 33.22 29.45 -31.62
C VAL A 771 32.85 28.32 -30.65
N PRO A 772 33.14 28.42 -29.33
CA PRO A 772 32.77 27.40 -28.34
C PRO A 772 31.26 27.08 -28.39
N ALA A 773 30.90 25.80 -28.30
CA ALA A 773 29.53 25.31 -28.50
C ALA A 773 28.49 26.03 -27.62
N GLY A 774 28.84 26.41 -26.38
CA GLY A 774 27.97 27.17 -25.48
C GLY A 774 27.57 28.56 -26.02
N GLN A 775 28.48 29.28 -26.69
CA GLN A 775 28.18 30.59 -27.30
C GLN A 775 27.34 30.47 -28.58
N ARG A 776 27.41 29.32 -29.27
CA ARG A 776 26.57 29.03 -30.45
C ARG A 776 25.12 28.79 -30.03
N VAL A 777 24.91 28.07 -28.93
CA VAL A 777 23.58 27.87 -28.33
C VAL A 777 22.94 29.21 -27.94
N GLU A 778 23.68 30.10 -27.27
CA GLU A 778 23.15 31.40 -26.85
C GLU A 778 22.80 32.34 -28.00
N ARG A 779 23.56 32.33 -29.11
CA ARG A 779 23.18 33.11 -30.31
C ARG A 779 21.94 32.54 -30.99
N LEU A 780 21.85 31.22 -31.16
CA LEU A 780 20.71 30.62 -31.85
C LEU A 780 19.43 30.69 -31.02
N LEU A 781 19.50 30.69 -29.69
CA LEU A 781 18.33 30.99 -28.85
C LEU A 781 17.80 32.42 -29.03
N GLN A 782 18.62 33.36 -29.51
CA GLN A 782 18.21 34.74 -29.79
C GLN A 782 17.64 34.90 -31.21
N ASP A 783 18.12 34.11 -32.17
CA ASP A 783 17.75 34.23 -33.59
C ASP A 783 16.65 33.25 -34.03
N LEU A 784 16.45 32.14 -33.33
CA LEU A 784 15.44 31.12 -33.68
C LEU A 784 14.10 31.45 -33.00
N ASP A 785 13.08 31.76 -33.80
CA ASP A 785 11.74 32.09 -33.26
C ASP A 785 11.11 30.90 -32.50
N LEU A 786 11.27 29.66 -32.97
CA LEU A 786 10.71 28.47 -32.30
C LEU A 786 11.52 27.21 -32.64
N GLY A 787 11.95 26.46 -31.61
CA GLY A 787 12.74 25.24 -31.81
C GLY A 787 13.41 24.70 -30.55
N ILE A 788 14.17 23.62 -30.70
CA ILE A 788 14.98 23.02 -29.63
C ILE A 788 16.46 23.10 -30.06
N VAL A 789 17.31 23.63 -29.19
CA VAL A 789 18.75 23.78 -29.46
C VAL A 789 19.52 23.22 -28.27
N GLY A 790 20.64 22.53 -28.51
CA GLY A 790 21.43 22.00 -27.40
C GLY A 790 22.68 21.29 -27.85
N ILE A 791 23.34 20.62 -26.92
CA ILE A 791 24.54 19.81 -27.16
C ILE A 791 24.30 18.37 -26.67
N VAL A 792 24.73 17.39 -27.44
CA VAL A 792 24.75 15.97 -27.08
C VAL A 792 26.15 15.59 -26.56
N THR A 793 26.20 15.06 -25.35
CA THR A 793 27.45 14.67 -24.67
C THR A 793 27.39 13.24 -24.17
N ASP A 794 28.56 12.65 -23.93
CA ASP A 794 28.71 11.32 -23.35
C ASP A 794 28.66 11.33 -21.80
N GLY A 795 28.78 10.14 -21.21
CA GLY A 795 28.85 9.92 -19.77
C GLY A 795 30.03 10.57 -19.05
N VAL A 796 30.98 11.20 -19.73
CA VAL A 796 32.16 11.88 -19.13
C VAL A 796 32.25 13.36 -19.56
N GLY A 797 31.31 13.83 -20.40
CA GLY A 797 31.21 15.21 -20.87
C GLY A 797 31.88 15.48 -22.23
N GLY A 798 32.33 14.44 -22.94
CA GLY A 798 32.79 14.53 -24.32
C GLY A 798 31.63 14.75 -25.30
N ALA A 799 31.86 15.50 -26.38
CA ALA A 799 30.83 15.72 -27.41
C ALA A 799 30.60 14.45 -28.25
N LEU A 800 29.34 14.14 -28.55
CA LEU A 800 28.96 13.01 -29.40
C LEU A 800 28.57 13.49 -30.80
N PRO A 801 29.49 13.47 -31.79
CA PRO A 801 29.19 13.85 -33.16
C PRO A 801 28.27 12.83 -33.84
N ASP A 802 27.53 13.29 -34.85
CA ASP A 802 26.61 12.48 -35.67
C ASP A 802 25.43 11.83 -34.92
N ALA A 803 25.23 12.13 -33.63
CA ALA A 803 24.06 11.70 -32.87
C ALA A 803 22.77 12.15 -33.59
N VAL A 804 21.83 11.23 -33.76
CA VAL A 804 20.56 11.45 -34.46
C VAL A 804 19.54 11.97 -33.47
N LEU A 805 18.95 13.14 -33.76
CA LEU A 805 17.86 13.71 -32.96
C LEU A 805 16.57 13.72 -33.76
N THR A 806 15.52 13.14 -33.21
CA THR A 806 14.19 13.04 -33.82
C THR A 806 13.15 13.62 -32.87
N VAL A 807 12.36 14.58 -33.33
CA VAL A 807 11.25 15.17 -32.57
C VAL A 807 9.94 14.60 -33.06
N THR A 808 9.11 14.09 -32.16
CA THR A 808 7.74 13.66 -32.44
C THR A 808 6.72 14.47 -31.66
N ASP A 809 5.52 14.64 -32.21
CA ASP A 809 4.38 15.18 -31.47
C ASP A 809 3.79 14.11 -30.52
N PRO A 810 2.89 14.48 -29.58
CA PRO A 810 2.30 13.53 -28.64
C PRO A 810 1.46 12.42 -29.29
N THR A 811 1.18 12.52 -30.60
CA THR A 811 0.49 11.48 -31.38
C THR A 811 1.46 10.52 -32.06
N GLY A 812 2.77 10.70 -31.86
CA GLY A 812 3.82 9.84 -32.42
C GLY A 812 4.26 10.24 -33.82
N ARG A 813 3.77 11.34 -34.39
CA ARG A 813 4.16 11.80 -35.73
C ARG A 813 5.48 12.56 -35.66
N GLN A 814 6.43 12.21 -36.53
CA GLN A 814 7.71 12.91 -36.63
C GLN A 814 7.51 14.33 -37.17
N VAL A 815 8.04 15.30 -36.43
CA VAL A 815 7.92 16.75 -36.70
C VAL A 815 9.22 17.29 -37.28
N ALA A 816 10.37 16.86 -36.75
CA ALA A 816 11.69 17.28 -37.22
C ALA A 816 12.74 16.20 -36.93
N ARG A 817 13.84 16.17 -37.69
CA ARG A 817 15.00 15.29 -37.45
C ARG A 817 16.28 15.97 -37.91
N THR A 818 17.35 15.84 -37.14
CA THR A 818 18.68 16.39 -37.47
C THR A 818 19.79 15.51 -36.91
N HIS A 819 21.04 15.84 -37.24
CA HIS A 819 22.24 15.25 -36.66
C HIS A 819 23.01 16.29 -35.84
N ALA A 820 23.67 15.86 -34.77
CA ALA A 820 24.61 16.67 -34.03
C ALA A 820 25.91 16.87 -34.83
N ASP A 821 26.52 18.05 -34.74
CA ASP A 821 27.77 18.38 -35.42
C ASP A 821 29.02 17.86 -34.70
N ASP A 822 30.20 18.25 -35.18
CA ASP A 822 31.53 17.86 -34.67
C ASP A 822 31.77 18.21 -33.19
N VAL A 823 31.00 19.15 -32.63
CA VAL A 823 31.05 19.54 -31.22
C VAL A 823 29.79 19.12 -30.45
N GLY A 824 29.01 18.19 -31.01
CA GLY A 824 27.78 17.65 -30.43
C GLY A 824 26.60 18.62 -30.49
N PHE A 825 26.73 19.77 -31.15
CA PHE A 825 25.69 20.79 -31.18
C PHE A 825 24.57 20.42 -32.18
N TYR A 826 23.33 20.71 -31.82
CA TYR A 826 22.17 20.53 -32.68
C TYR A 826 21.17 21.67 -32.57
N ALA A 827 20.38 21.88 -33.64
CA ALA A 827 19.24 22.78 -33.67
C ALA A 827 18.09 22.17 -34.47
N LEU A 828 16.89 22.19 -33.89
CA LEU A 828 15.65 21.61 -34.43
C LEU A 828 14.56 22.68 -34.45
N PRO A 829 14.37 23.40 -35.57
CA PRO A 829 13.29 24.37 -35.70
C PRO A 829 11.92 23.68 -35.66
N LEU A 830 10.93 24.32 -35.05
CA LEU A 830 9.57 23.81 -34.90
C LEU A 830 8.56 24.80 -35.48
N SER A 831 7.45 24.30 -36.01
CA SER A 831 6.41 25.11 -36.66
C SER A 831 5.31 25.61 -35.72
N ALA A 832 5.22 25.07 -34.50
CA ALA A 832 4.24 25.49 -33.50
C ALA A 832 4.74 25.22 -32.07
N GLY A 833 4.19 25.94 -31.10
CA GLY A 833 4.40 25.67 -29.68
C GLY A 833 3.63 24.42 -29.25
N GLY A 834 4.23 23.61 -28.40
CA GLY A 834 3.66 22.36 -27.93
C GLY A 834 4.63 21.55 -27.09
N THR A 835 4.12 20.44 -26.59
CA THR A 835 4.90 19.45 -25.89
C THR A 835 5.35 18.40 -26.89
N TYR A 836 6.66 18.18 -27.01
CA TYR A 836 7.26 17.27 -27.98
C TYR A 836 8.07 16.18 -27.28
N VAL A 837 8.22 15.04 -27.93
CA VAL A 837 9.15 13.98 -27.50
C VAL A 837 10.39 14.07 -28.38
N LEU A 838 11.53 14.42 -27.76
CA LEU A 838 12.85 14.45 -28.39
C LEU A 838 13.54 13.11 -28.14
N ILE A 839 13.74 12.33 -29.19
CA ILE A 839 14.47 11.06 -29.17
C ILE A 839 15.88 11.31 -29.68
N VAL A 840 16.88 10.96 -28.89
CA VAL A 840 18.29 11.12 -29.24
C VAL A 840 18.96 9.74 -29.24
N ALA A 841 19.62 9.40 -30.34
CA ALA A 841 20.30 8.12 -30.52
C ALA A 841 21.71 8.32 -31.09
N ALA A 842 22.67 7.54 -30.62
CA ALA A 842 24.04 7.49 -31.16
C ALA A 842 24.47 6.02 -31.30
N THR A 843 25.43 5.74 -32.18
CA THR A 843 25.84 4.37 -32.53
C THR A 843 26.29 3.53 -31.32
N ASP A 844 26.90 4.17 -30.32
CA ASP A 844 27.49 3.50 -29.14
C ASP A 844 26.86 3.95 -27.81
N ALA A 845 25.60 4.41 -27.83
CA ALA A 845 24.91 4.82 -26.61
C ALA A 845 23.40 4.49 -26.65
N ARG A 846 22.81 4.18 -25.49
CA ARG A 846 21.37 3.90 -25.42
C ARG A 846 20.56 5.12 -25.86
N PRO A 847 19.56 4.95 -26.74
CA PRO A 847 18.71 6.05 -27.14
C PRO A 847 17.84 6.51 -25.96
N VAL A 848 17.71 7.82 -25.80
CA VAL A 848 16.91 8.42 -24.72
C VAL A 848 15.82 9.29 -25.32
N ALA A 849 14.63 9.27 -24.71
CA ALA A 849 13.51 10.11 -25.07
C ALA A 849 13.24 11.14 -23.96
N HIS A 850 13.23 12.42 -24.32
CA HIS A 850 12.95 13.53 -23.42
C HIS A 850 11.65 14.24 -23.81
N LEU A 851 10.85 14.58 -22.82
CA LEU A 851 9.65 15.38 -22.99
C LEU A 851 10.05 16.87 -22.92
N VAL A 852 9.97 17.58 -24.04
CA VAL A 852 10.39 18.98 -24.16
C VAL A 852 9.18 19.87 -24.46
N ALA A 853 8.89 20.79 -23.55
CA ALA A 853 7.83 21.79 -23.74
C ALA A 853 8.41 23.05 -24.40
N VAL A 854 7.93 23.37 -25.60
CA VAL A 854 8.32 24.57 -26.36
C VAL A 854 7.09 25.47 -26.44
N SER A 855 7.16 26.69 -25.90
CA SER A 855 6.01 27.60 -25.78
C SER A 855 5.95 28.59 -26.93
N ASP A 856 6.64 29.73 -26.82
CA ASP A 856 6.63 30.83 -27.78
C ASP A 856 8.02 31.19 -28.32
N ARG A 857 9.08 30.52 -27.81
CA ARG A 857 10.49 30.74 -28.19
C ARG A 857 11.28 29.43 -28.22
N ALA A 858 12.43 29.45 -28.88
CA ALA A 858 13.36 28.33 -28.85
C ALA A 858 13.88 28.04 -27.44
N VAL A 859 14.04 26.75 -27.12
CA VAL A 859 14.44 26.27 -25.78
C VAL A 859 15.77 25.54 -25.85
N ARG A 860 16.62 25.76 -24.84
CA ARG A 860 17.86 25.00 -24.66
C ARG A 860 17.58 23.64 -24.03
N HIS A 861 18.08 22.56 -24.63
CA HIS A 861 17.98 21.23 -24.06
C HIS A 861 19.23 20.40 -24.35
N ASP A 862 20.17 20.35 -23.39
CA ASP A 862 21.38 19.55 -23.54
C ASP A 862 21.09 18.08 -23.15
N VAL A 863 21.61 17.13 -23.92
CA VAL A 863 21.32 15.70 -23.76
C VAL A 863 22.61 14.95 -23.45
N ARG A 864 22.56 14.08 -22.45
CA ARG A 864 23.68 13.22 -22.08
C ARG A 864 23.33 11.76 -22.32
N LEU A 865 24.11 11.09 -23.15
CA LEU A 865 23.97 9.66 -23.40
C LEU A 865 25.04 8.89 -22.61
N VAL A 866 24.65 7.82 -21.92
CA VAL A 866 25.56 6.97 -21.16
C VAL A 866 25.84 5.71 -21.98
N GLY A 867 27.12 5.33 -22.09
CA GLY A 867 27.58 4.20 -22.90
C GLY A 867 27.15 2.84 -22.38
N SER A 868 27.20 1.83 -23.24
CA SER A 868 26.99 0.40 -22.96
C SER A 868 28.30 -0.26 -22.50
N CYS A 869 28.40 -0.71 -21.25
CA CYS A 869 29.53 -1.52 -20.81
C CYS A 869 29.31 -2.99 -21.23
N ALA A 870 30.37 -3.79 -21.31
CA ALA A 870 30.24 -5.22 -21.63
C ALA A 870 31.16 -6.06 -20.74
N LEU A 871 30.71 -7.25 -20.37
CA LEU A 871 31.47 -8.27 -19.65
C LEU A 871 31.58 -9.49 -20.54
N HIS A 872 32.77 -10.05 -20.73
CA HIS A 872 32.96 -11.28 -21.51
C HIS A 872 34.04 -12.15 -20.90
N GLY A 873 34.15 -13.39 -21.35
CA GLY A 873 35.20 -14.29 -20.88
C GLY A 873 35.05 -15.70 -21.43
N LEU A 874 35.95 -16.58 -21.00
CA LEU A 874 36.00 -17.99 -21.37
C LEU A 874 35.70 -18.89 -20.16
N LEU A 875 34.81 -19.86 -20.35
CA LEU A 875 34.56 -20.96 -19.43
C LEU A 875 35.36 -22.18 -19.84
N ARG A 876 36.19 -22.69 -18.93
CA ARG A 876 37.05 -23.86 -19.17
C ARG A 876 37.04 -24.82 -17.99
N ASN A 877 37.40 -26.06 -18.27
CA ASN A 877 37.75 -27.07 -17.29
C ASN A 877 39.13 -27.62 -17.66
N GLY A 878 40.17 -27.20 -16.93
CA GLY A 878 41.55 -27.42 -17.36
C GLY A 878 41.83 -26.80 -18.73
N SER A 879 42.06 -27.64 -19.75
CA SER A 879 42.31 -27.21 -21.13
C SER A 879 41.11 -27.27 -22.06
N GLU A 880 39.96 -27.80 -21.61
CA GLU A 880 38.76 -27.98 -22.45
C GLU A 880 37.74 -26.84 -22.21
N PRO A 881 37.13 -26.27 -23.26
CA PRO A 881 36.06 -25.29 -23.10
C PRO A 881 34.77 -25.97 -22.61
N VAL A 882 33.96 -25.26 -21.81
CA VAL A 882 32.68 -25.78 -21.28
C VAL A 882 31.52 -25.11 -22.01
N PRO A 883 30.96 -25.74 -23.07
CA PRO A 883 29.86 -25.16 -23.85
C PRO A 883 28.50 -25.34 -23.15
N GLY A 884 27.54 -24.49 -23.47
CA GLY A 884 26.14 -24.65 -23.03
C GLY A 884 25.85 -24.29 -21.57
N ALA A 885 26.86 -23.97 -20.75
CA ALA A 885 26.69 -23.48 -19.39
C ALA A 885 25.85 -22.20 -19.35
N VAL A 886 24.94 -22.11 -18.38
CA VAL A 886 24.08 -20.94 -18.14
C VAL A 886 24.80 -19.98 -17.19
N LEU A 887 25.03 -18.75 -17.65
CA LEU A 887 25.60 -17.70 -16.84
C LEU A 887 24.53 -16.68 -16.48
N THR A 888 24.50 -16.28 -15.22
CA THR A 888 23.54 -15.31 -14.67
C THR A 888 24.32 -14.23 -13.92
N LEU A 889 24.16 -12.99 -14.36
CA LEU A 889 24.76 -11.83 -13.72
C LEU A 889 23.76 -11.22 -12.73
N LEU A 890 24.16 -11.11 -11.48
CA LEU A 890 23.36 -10.62 -10.35
C LEU A 890 23.90 -9.26 -9.89
N ASP A 891 23.04 -8.34 -9.46
CA ASP A 891 23.47 -7.11 -8.79
C ASP A 891 23.82 -7.36 -7.30
N VAL A 892 24.26 -6.31 -6.60
CA VAL A 892 24.61 -6.37 -5.17
C VAL A 892 23.42 -6.68 -4.25
N GLN A 893 22.18 -6.61 -4.76
CA GLN A 893 20.95 -6.99 -4.05
C GLN A 893 20.48 -8.42 -4.42
N GLY A 894 21.26 -9.16 -5.21
CA GLY A 894 20.94 -10.53 -5.63
C GLY A 894 19.88 -10.64 -6.72
N GLN A 895 19.52 -9.53 -7.40
CA GLN A 895 18.56 -9.55 -8.50
C GLN A 895 19.24 -9.88 -9.83
N VAL A 896 18.57 -10.64 -10.70
CA VAL A 896 19.09 -11.01 -12.02
C VAL A 896 19.09 -9.81 -12.95
N VAL A 897 20.29 -9.36 -13.33
CA VAL A 897 20.53 -8.25 -14.26
C VAL A 897 20.47 -8.74 -15.70
N ALA A 898 21.12 -9.87 -15.98
CA ALA A 898 21.14 -10.50 -17.30
C ALA A 898 21.48 -11.98 -17.19
N SER A 899 21.08 -12.78 -18.19
CA SER A 899 21.48 -14.18 -18.32
C SER A 899 21.87 -14.49 -19.76
N THR A 900 22.90 -15.32 -19.94
CA THR A 900 23.38 -15.78 -21.25
C THR A 900 23.84 -17.23 -21.17
N ARG A 901 24.14 -17.85 -22.31
CA ARG A 901 24.73 -19.20 -22.39
C ARG A 901 26.10 -19.15 -23.03
N ALA A 902 27.01 -19.98 -22.53
CA ALA A 902 28.33 -20.18 -23.13
C ALA A 902 28.18 -20.77 -24.54
N GLY A 903 28.88 -20.21 -25.52
CA GLY A 903 28.95 -20.74 -26.88
C GLY A 903 29.74 -22.06 -26.96
N ASP A 904 29.77 -22.66 -28.15
CA ASP A 904 30.46 -23.93 -28.39
C ASP A 904 31.98 -23.87 -28.13
N ASP A 905 32.57 -22.67 -28.16
CA ASP A 905 33.97 -22.41 -27.83
C ASP A 905 34.19 -22.05 -26.35
N GLY A 906 33.18 -22.18 -25.50
CA GLY A 906 33.20 -21.84 -24.07
C GLY A 906 33.14 -20.33 -23.79
N ARG A 907 33.03 -19.48 -24.82
CA ARG A 907 32.97 -18.03 -24.61
C ARG A 907 31.59 -17.55 -24.23
N TYR A 908 31.54 -16.52 -23.40
CA TYR A 908 30.31 -15.83 -23.04
C TYR A 908 30.49 -14.32 -23.11
N ARG A 909 29.38 -13.60 -23.30
CA ARG A 909 29.36 -12.12 -23.29
C ARG A 909 28.01 -11.59 -22.81
N PHE A 910 28.08 -10.57 -21.96
CA PHE A 910 27.01 -9.68 -21.55
C PHE A 910 27.28 -8.29 -22.12
N GLY A 911 26.34 -7.76 -22.91
CA GLY A 911 26.38 -6.38 -23.40
C GLY A 911 25.47 -5.46 -22.60
N ASP A 912 25.57 -4.15 -22.86
CA ASP A 912 24.65 -3.13 -22.34
C ASP A 912 24.56 -3.01 -20.81
N LEU A 913 25.66 -3.32 -20.12
CA LEU A 913 25.80 -3.23 -18.67
C LEU A 913 26.04 -1.79 -18.21
N VAL A 914 25.61 -1.50 -16.98
CA VAL A 914 25.96 -0.26 -16.27
C VAL A 914 27.27 -0.52 -15.51
N ALA A 915 28.08 0.52 -15.29
CA ALA A 915 29.26 0.37 -14.45
C ALA A 915 28.84 0.12 -13.00
N GLY A 916 29.45 -0.86 -12.35
CA GLY A 916 29.08 -1.29 -11.00
C GLY A 916 29.66 -2.65 -10.62
N SER A 917 29.43 -3.06 -9.38
CA SER A 917 29.80 -4.38 -8.86
C SER A 917 28.66 -5.37 -9.10
N TYR A 918 29.01 -6.55 -9.60
CA TYR A 918 28.08 -7.64 -9.91
C TYR A 918 28.61 -8.97 -9.38
N VAL A 919 27.72 -9.96 -9.27
CA VAL A 919 28.08 -11.35 -9.00
C VAL A 919 27.72 -12.18 -10.23
N LEU A 920 28.72 -12.80 -10.86
CA LEU A 920 28.52 -13.72 -11.98
C LEU A 920 28.39 -15.15 -11.45
N SER A 921 27.19 -15.72 -11.58
CA SER A 921 26.89 -17.11 -11.25
C SER A 921 26.87 -17.96 -12.52
N VAL A 922 27.52 -19.12 -12.50
CA VAL A 922 27.60 -20.05 -13.62
C VAL A 922 27.11 -21.42 -13.18
N LEU A 923 26.21 -21.99 -13.98
CA LEU A 923 25.65 -23.31 -13.79
C LEU A 923 25.83 -24.13 -15.06
N SER A 924 26.35 -25.35 -14.93
CA SER A 924 26.47 -26.32 -16.02
C SER A 924 25.94 -27.66 -15.54
N GLU A 925 25.38 -28.48 -16.43
CA GLU A 925 24.73 -29.75 -16.08
C GLU A 925 25.71 -30.75 -15.44
N ASP A 926 26.99 -30.71 -15.87
CA ASP A 926 28.02 -31.68 -15.45
C ASP A 926 29.10 -31.08 -14.51
N HIS A 927 28.98 -29.81 -14.08
CA HIS A 927 30.03 -29.11 -13.32
C HIS A 927 29.48 -28.34 -12.11
N ARG A 928 30.33 -28.12 -11.10
CA ARG A 928 29.97 -27.38 -9.88
C ARG A 928 29.55 -25.95 -10.19
N PRO A 929 28.50 -25.41 -9.54
CA PRO A 929 28.14 -24.01 -9.66
C PRO A 929 29.28 -23.12 -9.14
N VAL A 930 29.59 -22.05 -9.88
CA VAL A 930 30.61 -21.06 -9.48
C VAL A 930 29.97 -19.69 -9.43
N ALA A 931 30.20 -18.95 -8.34
CA ALA A 931 29.81 -17.55 -8.20
C ALA A 931 31.05 -16.68 -7.95
N GLN A 932 31.27 -15.66 -8.79
CA GLN A 932 32.41 -14.76 -8.66
C GLN A 932 31.99 -13.29 -8.73
N ASN A 933 32.56 -12.48 -7.85
CA ASN A 933 32.37 -11.03 -7.88
C ASN A 933 33.15 -10.42 -9.04
N VAL A 934 32.52 -9.51 -9.77
CA VAL A 934 33.11 -8.79 -10.90
C VAL A 934 32.78 -7.31 -10.84
N GLU A 935 33.76 -6.46 -11.10
CA GLU A 935 33.60 -5.01 -11.12
C GLU A 935 33.68 -4.52 -12.58
N VAL A 936 32.57 -3.96 -13.08
CA VAL A 936 32.48 -3.48 -14.47
C VAL A 936 32.74 -1.98 -14.49
N GLY A 937 33.84 -1.57 -15.13
CA GLY A 937 34.27 -0.16 -15.22
C GLY A 937 33.54 0.65 -16.29
N HIS A 938 33.44 1.97 -16.10
CA HIS A 938 32.77 2.89 -17.05
C HIS A 938 33.40 2.85 -18.44
N GLY A 939 32.62 2.44 -19.45
CA GLY A 939 33.03 2.44 -20.86
C GLY A 939 34.12 1.42 -21.18
N GLN A 940 34.36 0.43 -20.32
CA GLN A 940 35.33 -0.64 -20.54
C GLN A 940 34.61 -1.96 -20.86
N GLU A 941 35.24 -2.76 -21.72
CA GLU A 941 34.95 -4.19 -21.78
C GLU A 941 35.74 -4.89 -20.68
N THR A 942 35.03 -5.59 -19.79
CA THR A 942 35.62 -6.35 -18.69
C THR A 942 35.77 -7.80 -19.15
N GLU A 943 36.96 -8.39 -18.98
CA GLU A 943 37.23 -9.79 -19.30
C GLU A 943 37.38 -10.62 -18.02
N LEU A 944 36.64 -11.73 -17.90
CA LEU A 944 36.68 -12.63 -16.74
C LEU A 944 36.62 -14.10 -17.17
N ASP A 945 37.75 -14.79 -17.14
CA ASP A 945 37.80 -16.22 -17.39
C ASP A 945 37.47 -17.01 -16.11
N LEU A 946 36.67 -18.07 -16.28
CA LEU A 946 36.16 -18.89 -15.18
C LEU A 946 36.50 -20.36 -15.41
N GLU A 947 36.95 -21.02 -14.34
CA GLU A 947 37.29 -22.44 -14.35
C GLU A 947 36.25 -23.24 -13.58
N LEU A 948 35.63 -24.21 -14.26
CA LEU A 948 34.61 -25.10 -13.72
C LEU A 948 35.22 -26.48 -13.45
N SER A 949 34.94 -27.08 -12.30
CA SER A 949 35.38 -28.42 -11.92
C SER A 949 34.21 -29.42 -11.91
N HIS A 950 34.47 -30.68 -12.26
CA HIS A 950 33.47 -31.75 -12.13
C HIS A 950 33.21 -32.08 -10.65
N GLY A 951 31.96 -32.38 -10.31
CA GLY A 951 31.59 -32.98 -9.03
C GLY A 951 31.93 -34.47 -9.02
N GLY A 952 32.60 -34.95 -7.97
CA GLY A 952 32.81 -36.38 -7.71
C GLY A 952 31.55 -37.02 -7.13
N ARG A 953 31.36 -38.32 -7.39
CA ARG A 953 30.20 -39.09 -6.90
C ARG A 953 30.66 -40.25 -6.02
N LEU A 954 30.09 -40.37 -4.83
CA LEU A 954 30.35 -41.45 -3.89
C LEU A 954 29.05 -42.25 -3.68
N VAL A 955 29.02 -43.49 -4.14
CA VAL A 955 27.90 -44.41 -3.94
C VAL A 955 28.35 -45.52 -2.99
N GLY A 956 27.44 -46.05 -2.19
CA GLY A 956 27.78 -47.15 -1.32
C GLY A 956 26.59 -47.90 -0.77
N THR A 957 26.88 -48.98 -0.05
CA THR A 957 25.90 -49.79 0.65
C THR A 957 26.31 -49.99 2.11
N VAL A 958 25.33 -49.93 3.01
CA VAL A 958 25.50 -50.22 4.44
C VAL A 958 24.86 -51.56 4.72
N ASN A 959 25.67 -52.54 5.11
CA ASN A 959 25.22 -53.92 5.39
C ASN A 959 25.36 -54.26 6.87
N ALA A 960 24.45 -55.06 7.41
CA ALA A 960 24.56 -55.58 8.77
C ALA A 960 25.63 -56.69 8.84
N ALA A 961 26.56 -56.59 9.78
CA ALA A 961 27.64 -57.58 9.95
C ALA A 961 27.11 -58.97 10.36
N SER A 962 25.88 -59.06 10.88
CA SER A 962 25.25 -60.29 11.35
C SER A 962 24.80 -61.24 10.24
N ASP A 963 24.24 -60.71 9.16
CA ASP A 963 23.54 -61.48 8.11
C ASP A 963 23.75 -60.92 6.69
N GLY A 964 24.53 -59.84 6.54
CA GLY A 964 24.91 -59.27 5.25
C GLY A 964 23.77 -58.59 4.49
N ARG A 965 22.63 -58.33 5.14
CA ARG A 965 21.52 -57.59 4.54
C ARG A 965 21.75 -56.08 4.64
N GLY A 966 21.24 -55.34 3.65
CA GLY A 966 21.22 -53.88 3.67
C GLY A 966 20.49 -53.35 4.90
N VAL A 967 21.08 -52.36 5.56
CA VAL A 967 20.49 -51.69 6.71
C VAL A 967 19.68 -50.51 6.19
N GLN A 968 18.35 -50.57 6.32
CA GLN A 968 17.43 -49.51 5.94
C GLN A 968 17.50 -48.35 6.95
N GLU A 969 17.36 -47.10 6.48
CA GLU A 969 17.30 -45.88 7.30
C GLU A 969 18.55 -45.65 8.18
N ALA A 970 19.69 -46.25 7.84
CA ALA A 970 20.95 -45.93 8.47
C ALA A 970 21.38 -44.51 8.07
N SER A 971 21.66 -43.65 9.05
CA SER A 971 22.20 -42.32 8.81
C SER A 971 23.66 -42.44 8.37
N VAL A 972 23.97 -41.92 7.19
CA VAL A 972 25.33 -41.88 6.64
C VAL A 972 25.76 -40.43 6.58
N THR A 973 26.82 -40.08 7.30
CA THR A 973 27.39 -38.73 7.35
C THR A 973 28.77 -38.73 6.73
N LEU A 974 29.01 -37.82 5.79
CA LEU A 974 30.31 -37.62 5.15
C LEU A 974 31.04 -36.43 5.78
N VAL A 975 32.29 -36.62 6.18
CA VAL A 975 33.14 -35.62 6.85
C VAL A 975 34.41 -35.41 6.04
N ASP A 976 34.86 -34.18 5.84
CA ASP A 976 36.12 -33.90 5.13
C ASP A 976 37.37 -34.15 5.98
N GLY A 977 38.56 -33.98 5.38
CA GLY A 977 39.84 -34.10 6.09
C GLY A 977 40.09 -33.04 7.18
N GLY A 978 39.26 -32.00 7.27
CA GLY A 978 39.27 -30.97 8.31
C GLY A 978 38.32 -31.25 9.48
N GLY A 979 37.50 -32.31 9.39
CA GLY A 979 36.53 -32.68 10.43
C GLY A 979 35.17 -32.00 10.29
N ALA A 980 34.90 -31.30 9.18
CA ALA A 980 33.60 -30.68 8.92
C ALA A 980 32.67 -31.67 8.20
N VAL A 981 31.39 -31.70 8.60
CA VAL A 981 30.37 -32.49 7.91
C VAL A 981 30.10 -31.84 6.54
N VAL A 982 30.33 -32.61 5.48
CA VAL A 982 30.19 -32.20 4.08
C VAL A 982 28.75 -32.41 3.62
N ASP A 983 28.18 -33.57 3.94
CA ASP A 983 26.80 -33.93 3.61
C ASP A 983 26.32 -35.11 4.48
N ALA A 984 25.01 -35.33 4.56
CA ALA A 984 24.41 -36.47 5.27
C ALA A 984 23.17 -37.00 4.54
N THR A 985 23.06 -38.32 4.44
CA THR A 985 21.94 -39.00 3.78
C THR A 985 21.49 -40.21 4.60
N THR A 986 20.39 -40.84 4.21
CA THR A 986 19.89 -42.09 4.81
C THR A 986 19.82 -43.19 3.76
N THR A 987 20.11 -44.42 4.16
CA THR A 987 20.08 -45.57 3.25
C THR A 987 18.67 -45.98 2.84
N ASP A 988 18.53 -46.48 1.61
CA ASP A 988 17.28 -47.01 1.07
C ASP A 988 16.92 -48.43 1.56
N LEU A 989 15.86 -49.03 0.98
CA LEU A 989 15.37 -50.38 1.34
C LEU A 989 16.41 -51.49 1.15
N ASP A 990 17.39 -51.30 0.27
CA ASP A 990 18.46 -52.25 0.00
C ASP A 990 19.77 -51.87 0.72
N GLY A 991 19.74 -50.84 1.57
CA GLY A 991 20.89 -50.33 2.31
C GLY A 991 21.80 -49.40 1.50
N SER A 992 21.39 -48.94 0.32
CA SER A 992 22.21 -48.12 -0.57
C SER A 992 22.13 -46.63 -0.23
N PHE A 993 23.22 -45.89 -0.48
CA PHE A 993 23.30 -44.44 -0.34
C PHE A 993 24.15 -43.83 -1.46
N SER A 994 23.96 -42.54 -1.74
CA SER A 994 24.82 -41.78 -2.64
C SER A 994 25.03 -40.34 -2.17
N PHE A 995 26.24 -39.84 -2.40
CA PHE A 995 26.62 -38.43 -2.30
C PHE A 995 27.08 -37.96 -3.67
N ASP A 996 26.48 -36.88 -4.14
CA ASP A 996 26.79 -36.26 -5.42
C ASP A 996 27.52 -34.92 -5.19
N ASP A 997 28.19 -34.40 -6.22
CA ASP A 997 28.88 -33.10 -6.20
C ASP A 997 30.05 -32.93 -5.19
N LEU A 998 30.75 -34.01 -4.85
CA LEU A 998 31.89 -33.97 -3.93
C LEU A 998 33.14 -33.35 -4.58
N SER A 999 33.93 -32.62 -3.80
CA SER A 999 35.28 -32.22 -4.26
C SER A 999 36.22 -33.43 -4.25
N GLY A 1000 37.28 -33.41 -5.05
CA GLY A 1000 38.29 -34.46 -4.98
C GLY A 1000 39.05 -34.36 -3.66
N GLY A 1001 39.15 -35.46 -2.92
CA GLY A 1001 39.76 -35.42 -1.59
C GLY A 1001 39.53 -36.67 -0.75
N ARG A 1002 40.11 -36.65 0.45
CA ARG A 1002 39.91 -37.70 1.44
C ARG A 1002 38.78 -37.31 2.39
N TYR A 1003 37.80 -38.19 2.50
CA TYR A 1003 36.62 -38.07 3.34
C TYR A 1003 36.58 -39.20 4.37
N THR A 1004 35.88 -38.97 5.46
CA THR A 1004 35.51 -39.98 6.45
C THR A 1004 34.01 -40.15 6.40
N LEU A 1005 33.57 -41.35 6.04
CA LEU A 1005 32.16 -41.71 5.97
C LEU A 1005 31.76 -42.42 7.26
N THR A 1006 30.76 -41.91 7.97
CA THR A 1006 30.26 -42.47 9.23
C THR A 1006 28.84 -42.94 9.06
N ALA A 1007 28.60 -44.24 9.20
CA ALA A 1007 27.25 -44.82 9.19
C ALA A 1007 26.76 -45.09 10.62
N ALA A 1008 25.53 -44.70 10.93
CA ALA A 1008 24.90 -44.79 12.24
C ALA A 1008 23.48 -45.39 12.13
N GLY A 1009 23.21 -46.39 12.97
CA GLY A 1009 21.99 -47.22 12.96
C GLY A 1009 22.14 -48.44 13.90
N PHE A 1010 23.40 -48.84 14.11
CA PHE A 1010 23.95 -49.71 15.16
C PHE A 1010 25.17 -48.98 15.79
N PRO A 1011 26.10 -49.58 16.58
CA PRO A 1011 27.32 -48.85 16.99
C PRO A 1011 28.00 -48.23 15.77
N PRO A 1012 28.30 -46.92 15.77
CA PRO A 1012 28.71 -46.20 14.57
C PRO A 1012 30.07 -46.70 14.07
N VAL A 1013 30.19 -46.82 12.75
CA VAL A 1013 31.44 -47.22 12.07
C VAL A 1013 31.87 -46.09 11.15
N ALA A 1014 33.14 -45.68 11.27
CA ALA A 1014 33.75 -44.66 10.43
C ALA A 1014 34.77 -45.29 9.47
N THR A 1015 34.64 -44.98 8.18
CA THR A 1015 35.46 -45.52 7.10
C THR A 1015 36.10 -44.38 6.32
N GLY A 1016 37.42 -44.41 6.13
CA GLY A 1016 38.11 -43.45 5.28
C GLY A 1016 37.93 -43.77 3.79
N VAL A 1017 37.55 -42.78 3.00
CA VAL A 1017 37.29 -42.90 1.56
C VAL A 1017 38.04 -41.80 0.82
N GLU A 1018 38.65 -42.14 -0.32
CA GLU A 1018 39.29 -41.16 -1.20
C GLU A 1018 38.46 -41.07 -2.49
N VAL A 1019 37.91 -39.87 -2.76
CA VAL A 1019 37.09 -39.60 -3.94
C VAL A 1019 37.96 -38.88 -4.97
N PRO A 1020 38.19 -39.46 -6.16
CA PRO A 1020 38.94 -38.81 -7.23
C PRO A 1020 38.15 -37.63 -7.82
N GLU A 1021 38.84 -36.55 -8.21
CA GLU A 1021 38.22 -35.39 -8.86
C GLU A 1021 37.40 -35.81 -10.09
N GLY A 1022 36.08 -35.51 -10.09
CA GLY A 1022 35.16 -35.87 -11.16
C GLY A 1022 34.90 -37.36 -11.38
N GLY A 1023 35.31 -38.23 -10.45
CA GLY A 1023 35.18 -39.68 -10.58
C GLY A 1023 34.10 -40.30 -9.70
N HIS A 1024 33.74 -41.55 -10.01
CA HIS A 1024 32.81 -42.37 -9.23
C HIS A 1024 33.58 -43.25 -8.24
N ARG A 1025 33.13 -43.32 -6.99
CA ARG A 1025 33.68 -44.22 -5.98
C ARG A 1025 32.58 -45.05 -5.35
N ASP A 1026 32.77 -46.36 -5.34
CA ASP A 1026 31.91 -47.31 -4.63
C ASP A 1026 32.50 -47.71 -3.28
N VAL A 1027 31.70 -47.71 -2.22
CA VAL A 1027 32.12 -48.07 -0.86
C VAL A 1027 31.08 -48.95 -0.17
N GLU A 1028 31.53 -50.04 0.43
CA GLU A 1028 30.69 -50.89 1.28
C GLU A 1028 31.05 -50.69 2.75
N VAL A 1029 30.06 -50.51 3.62
CA VAL A 1029 30.23 -50.31 5.06
C VAL A 1029 29.46 -51.38 5.83
N ALA A 1030 30.15 -52.17 6.64
CA ALA A 1030 29.53 -53.19 7.49
C ALA A 1030 29.33 -52.67 8.92
N LEU A 1031 28.09 -52.63 9.41
CA LEU A 1031 27.74 -52.21 10.77
C LEU A 1031 27.71 -53.41 11.74
N GLY A 1032 28.44 -53.32 12.86
CA GLY A 1032 28.27 -54.24 14.00
C GLY A 1032 29.44 -55.15 14.38
N ASP A 1033 30.64 -55.02 13.79
CA ASP A 1033 31.78 -55.87 14.16
C ASP A 1033 32.54 -55.33 15.39
N GLY A 1034 31.90 -55.46 16.55
CA GLY A 1034 32.46 -55.15 17.86
C GLY A 1034 32.51 -56.39 18.75
N ALA A 1035 33.25 -57.44 18.33
CA ALA A 1035 33.93 -58.45 19.17
C ALA A 1035 34.01 -59.83 18.48
N ARG A 1036 35.09 -60.12 17.72
CA ARG A 1036 35.52 -61.52 17.49
C ARG A 1036 36.92 -61.80 16.90
N ARG A 1037 37.92 -60.90 17.01
CA ARG A 1037 39.27 -61.15 16.43
C ARG A 1037 40.49 -61.08 17.37
N ASP A 1038 40.32 -61.25 18.68
CA ASP A 1038 41.45 -61.28 19.65
C ASP A 1038 41.61 -62.63 20.39
N ALA A 1039 41.35 -63.77 19.73
CA ALA A 1039 41.63 -65.08 20.30
C ALA A 1039 41.94 -66.11 19.21
N ASP A 1040 43.11 -65.99 18.57
CA ASP A 1040 43.93 -67.11 18.06
C ASP A 1040 45.04 -66.53 17.18
N GLU A 1041 46.18 -66.13 17.78
CA GLU A 1041 47.50 -66.30 17.17
C GLU A 1041 48.60 -65.98 18.21
N GLU A 1042 49.19 -67.04 18.78
CA GLU A 1042 50.44 -66.99 19.54
C GLU A 1042 51.62 -66.54 18.65
N PRO A 1043 52.67 -65.93 19.25
CA PRO A 1043 53.81 -65.41 18.51
C PRO A 1043 54.81 -66.53 18.19
N SER A 1044 55.05 -66.80 16.90
CA SER A 1044 56.21 -67.57 16.47
C SER A 1044 57.37 -66.64 16.10
N ARG A 1045 58.52 -66.90 16.75
CA ARG A 1045 59.81 -66.22 16.62
C ARG A 1045 60.47 -66.50 15.27
N SER A 1046 61.05 -65.47 14.65
CA SER A 1046 62.46 -65.43 14.23
C SER A 1046 62.86 -64.02 13.82
#